data_AF-A0A348S5F5-F1
#
_entry.id   AF-A0A348S5F5-F1
#
_cell.length_a   1.000
_cell.length_b   1.000
_cell.length_c   1.000
_cell.angle_alpha   90.00
_cell.angle_beta   90.00
_cell.angle_gamma   90.00
#
_symmetry.space_group_name_H-M   'P 1'
#
loop_
_entity.id
_entity.type
_entity.pdbx_description
1 polymer ?
#
loop_
_entity_poly.entity_id
_entity_poly.type
_entity_poly.pdbx_seq_one_letter_code
_entity_poly.pdbx_strand_id
1 'polypeptide(L)'
;MMGPSPLKRTVVHLDADAFFASVEQASDTRLRGKPVAVGGEKRGIIAAASYEARKFGVYTPMPTAQARKLCPKLILLPGDYEKYERFSRWMFSYAYDFTPDVEITSIDEGYFDLSGVRRSASEIAQTIRKAIGQTLKITVSEGIGSNKLVSQIASKLYKPAAFQEIEKGYEIPFLHPLANHWLPGIGPKSASRLNAAGLARIGQISATETDLLHLILGNMAPRIREYADGYDERPIVPRVASAKSYGKQETFTEDQTDEDQIEATLRRMADVLMAKVRVDGKCIRTLTVKVRYNDMMEDQCGESLGEPTDLETDIYGRLGILLRKAWRRRVSLRLVSLKLSNVYDSFYRSELTLDGASEQRESRRRLARIVDDLKRRCGAGTILRGHDFILRDAATEKVKTKTKGKGFNIPFPSVNNKRKYPSAEKTTGDMVCRSPQTEYEGNKGRRNVVNAKLSSTVHRKVVPVSLNVKSYYSFLNSTLSVEDIVRLAREQGQSAVAMMDQGNLHGAVPFYQCAQEQGIQPLIGAEVGVDGKPLLLYVENDVGYRNLCHLLSTRSPVQKTAIASANKGRARGRNHRAITRGIQPVVRRICGHANWTCDQLAALPMEGLIAVGQDVRLHTLFEGRFYLSVSHPDSIRNLPADDPRWPLVAILPVHYESSMDDWKFDVVQSIRTLTLLKQRHPDKAQGSRFHFPTTVTWRELWKEYPLLLERTCEIAARCQGFQMPVGPPQFPDYRPVDGSSPRTFLRKLVMRGLRERYPESRRASMQRQAEEELTIISDVGYEEYFLVVWDLLQDCRAEGIHWITRGSAADSLVCYCLRISDVCPIRFDLYFRRFLNKDRMALHKLPDIDMDFPHDRKDDVIDLIFRKYGEKYCAVVGGFSTYKSRGAMGDVAKVLGVSEYQIRRLTERFPYAGARDMSTFASKNQECQDLPLQEEPYRTALKMAEFLDGFPRYPKMHPCGVVLSRQAMQDLTPTFTAHKGYPTTHFDMDAVEAVGLVKMDILAQGGLSVMRDVKAMLHERGMRMDLDRCKWRVMQTGEESLPEMIAAPEQDPWTDPKVWAMIAGGGARAVHHIESPAMVSLCRMCNVREIDGLVAIVSVIRPGAANEQKKLHFTRRYQKL
;
A
#
# COMPACT_ATOMS: atom_id res chain seq x y z
N MET A 1 -7.24 -44.30 -34.00
CA MET A 1 -7.33 -43.47 -32.78
C MET A 1 -8.76 -42.99 -32.65
N MET A 2 -9.41 -43.15 -31.49
CA MET A 2 -10.66 -42.43 -31.21
C MET A 2 -10.31 -41.00 -30.77
N GLY A 3 -11.06 -40.00 -31.24
CA GLY A 3 -10.94 -38.64 -30.72
C GLY A 3 -11.41 -38.56 -29.25
N PRO A 4 -10.95 -37.57 -28.48
CA PRO A 4 -11.47 -37.35 -27.13
C PRO A 4 -12.97 -37.08 -27.19
N SER A 5 -13.74 -37.77 -26.35
CA SER A 5 -15.18 -37.52 -26.27
C SER A 5 -15.45 -36.11 -25.74
N PRO A 6 -16.48 -35.40 -26.25
CA PRO A 6 -16.80 -34.06 -25.77
C PRO A 6 -17.15 -34.12 -24.29
N LEU A 7 -16.45 -33.33 -23.49
CA LEU A 7 -16.60 -33.26 -22.03
C LEU A 7 -18.07 -33.09 -21.66
N LYS A 8 -18.58 -33.91 -20.73
CA LYS A 8 -19.93 -33.75 -20.19
C LYS A 8 -20.01 -32.40 -19.49
N ARG A 9 -20.75 -31.46 -20.06
CA ARG A 9 -20.99 -30.15 -19.47
C ARG A 9 -21.96 -30.29 -18.29
N THR A 10 -21.62 -29.68 -17.15
CA THR A 10 -22.46 -29.69 -15.94
C THR A 10 -22.51 -28.30 -15.33
N VAL A 11 -23.65 -27.63 -15.48
CA VAL A 11 -23.94 -26.29 -15.00
C VAL A 11 -24.81 -26.35 -13.75
N VAL A 12 -24.44 -25.57 -12.73
CA VAL A 12 -25.31 -25.28 -11.57
C VAL A 12 -25.85 -23.87 -11.69
N HIS A 13 -27.15 -23.69 -11.45
CA HIS A 13 -27.77 -22.39 -11.19
C HIS A 13 -28.10 -22.31 -9.70
N LEU A 14 -27.67 -21.21 -9.05
CA LEU A 14 -27.90 -20.94 -7.62
C LEU A 14 -28.67 -19.64 -7.48
N ASP A 15 -29.72 -19.66 -6.64
CA ASP A 15 -30.71 -18.60 -6.53
C ASP A 15 -31.18 -18.43 -5.08
N ALA A 16 -31.15 -17.21 -4.55
CA ALA A 16 -31.42 -16.92 -3.16
C ALA A 16 -32.90 -16.65 -2.86
N ASP A 17 -33.51 -17.55 -2.08
CA ASP A 17 -34.93 -17.54 -1.81
C ASP A 17 -35.37 -16.27 -1.06
N ALA A 18 -36.21 -15.46 -1.73
CA ALA A 18 -36.71 -14.17 -1.24
C ALA A 18 -35.60 -13.18 -0.78
N PHE A 19 -34.43 -13.24 -1.43
CA PHE A 19 -33.15 -12.68 -1.00
C PHE A 19 -33.19 -11.47 -0.05
N PHE A 20 -33.69 -10.29 -0.45
CA PHE A 20 -33.64 -9.10 0.43
C PHE A 20 -34.35 -9.32 1.77
N ALA A 21 -35.52 -9.96 1.77
CA ALA A 21 -36.24 -10.27 3.01
C ALA A 21 -35.49 -11.31 3.85
N SER A 22 -34.87 -12.31 3.21
CA SER A 22 -34.01 -13.29 3.86
C SER A 22 -32.72 -12.68 4.43
N VAL A 23 -32.15 -11.65 3.81
CA VAL A 23 -31.01 -10.88 4.34
C VAL A 23 -31.42 -10.07 5.58
N GLU A 24 -32.61 -9.46 5.59
CA GLU A 24 -33.12 -8.80 6.81
C GLU A 24 -33.38 -9.81 7.94
N GLN A 25 -34.02 -10.95 7.63
CA GLN A 25 -34.25 -12.03 8.60
C GLN A 25 -32.95 -12.72 9.06
N ALA A 26 -31.89 -12.73 8.24
CA ALA A 26 -30.56 -13.16 8.64
C ALA A 26 -29.93 -12.15 9.63
N SER A 27 -30.05 -10.84 9.32
CA SER A 27 -29.42 -9.73 10.06
C SER A 27 -30.10 -9.40 11.39
N ASP A 28 -31.43 -9.51 11.48
CA ASP A 28 -32.20 -9.35 12.72
C ASP A 28 -33.05 -10.61 12.98
N THR A 29 -32.62 -11.38 13.98
CA THR A 29 -33.29 -12.63 14.38
C THR A 29 -34.74 -12.43 14.81
N ARG A 30 -35.13 -11.22 15.24
CA ARG A 30 -36.49 -10.88 15.67
C ARG A 30 -37.49 -10.84 14.51
N LEU A 31 -37.02 -10.88 13.26
CA LEU A 31 -37.83 -10.86 12.04
C LEU A 31 -38.17 -12.25 11.48
N ARG A 32 -37.52 -13.31 11.98
CA ARG A 32 -37.73 -14.69 11.52
C ARG A 32 -39.12 -15.20 11.91
N GLY A 33 -39.79 -15.93 11.01
CA GLY A 33 -41.13 -16.48 11.25
C GLY A 33 -42.25 -15.44 11.19
N LYS A 34 -41.96 -14.21 10.72
CA LYS A 34 -42.92 -13.10 10.61
C LYS A 34 -43.07 -12.70 9.14
N PRO A 35 -44.24 -12.20 8.71
CA PRO A 35 -44.41 -11.68 7.36
C PRO A 35 -43.56 -10.41 7.19
N VAL A 36 -42.47 -10.52 6.43
CA VAL A 36 -41.52 -9.43 6.16
C VAL A 36 -41.53 -9.09 4.68
N ALA A 37 -41.45 -7.81 4.36
CA ALA A 37 -41.27 -7.31 3.00
C ALA A 37 -40.24 -6.17 2.96
N VAL A 38 -39.52 -6.08 1.84
CA VAL A 38 -38.62 -4.96 1.52
C VAL A 38 -39.25 -4.15 0.40
N GLY A 39 -39.48 -2.85 0.60
CA GLY A 39 -40.21 -2.01 -0.35
C GLY A 39 -40.42 -0.56 0.09
N GLY A 40 -40.99 0.26 -0.79
CA GLY A 40 -41.17 1.70 -0.54
C GLY A 40 -42.47 2.04 0.20
N GLU A 41 -42.37 2.69 1.36
CA GLU A 41 -43.41 2.71 2.42
C GLU A 41 -44.83 3.14 2.05
N LYS A 42 -45.01 4.08 1.12
CA LYS A 42 -46.31 4.69 0.80
C LYS A 42 -46.73 4.45 -0.65
N ARG A 43 -46.00 5.05 -1.60
CA ARG A 43 -46.25 4.95 -3.05
C ARG A 43 -45.36 3.90 -3.76
N GLY A 44 -44.60 3.11 -3.01
CA GLY A 44 -43.66 2.13 -3.57
C GLY A 44 -44.28 0.77 -3.87
N ILE A 45 -43.49 -0.08 -4.52
CA ILE A 45 -43.75 -1.51 -4.66
C ILE A 45 -42.98 -2.31 -3.59
N ILE A 46 -43.47 -3.51 -3.31
CA ILE A 46 -42.74 -4.58 -2.64
C ILE A 46 -41.72 -5.14 -3.64
N ALA A 47 -40.43 -5.01 -3.31
CA ALA A 47 -39.31 -5.55 -4.09
C ALA A 47 -39.01 -7.01 -3.72
N ALA A 48 -39.10 -7.36 -2.43
CA ALA A 48 -39.03 -8.73 -1.94
C ALA A 48 -40.08 -8.96 -0.85
N ALA A 49 -40.66 -10.17 -0.80
CA ALA A 49 -41.58 -10.61 0.24
C ALA A 49 -41.13 -12.00 0.74
N SER A 50 -41.02 -12.15 2.06
CA SER A 50 -40.68 -13.40 2.74
C SER A 50 -41.77 -14.46 2.52
N TYR A 51 -41.46 -15.74 2.71
CA TYR A 51 -42.43 -16.80 2.48
C TYR A 51 -43.60 -16.77 3.47
N GLU A 52 -43.40 -16.22 4.68
CA GLU A 52 -44.48 -15.92 5.62
C GLU A 52 -45.41 -14.81 5.12
N ALA A 53 -44.89 -13.80 4.39
CA ALA A 53 -45.72 -12.77 3.76
C ALA A 53 -46.46 -13.31 2.52
N ARG A 54 -45.80 -14.15 1.70
CA ARG A 54 -46.39 -14.80 0.52
C ARG A 54 -47.61 -15.66 0.86
N LYS A 55 -47.65 -16.28 2.04
CA LYS A 55 -48.82 -17.03 2.55
C LYS A 55 -50.09 -16.18 2.69
N PHE A 56 -49.97 -14.85 2.82
CA PHE A 56 -51.10 -13.92 2.79
C PHE A 56 -51.40 -13.36 1.39
N GLY A 57 -50.88 -13.99 0.33
CA GLY A 57 -51.06 -13.54 -1.06
C GLY A 57 -50.16 -12.37 -1.49
N VAL A 58 -49.20 -11.93 -0.66
CA VAL A 58 -48.26 -10.86 -1.02
C VAL A 58 -47.24 -11.36 -2.04
N TYR A 59 -47.41 -10.98 -3.31
CA TYR A 59 -46.48 -11.26 -4.40
C TYR A 59 -45.51 -10.10 -4.70
N THR A 60 -44.57 -10.34 -5.62
CA THR A 60 -43.54 -9.36 -6.03
C THR A 60 -43.50 -9.25 -7.56
N PRO A 61 -43.58 -8.05 -8.16
CA PRO A 61 -43.83 -6.75 -7.53
C PRO A 61 -45.32 -6.51 -7.24
N MET A 62 -45.65 -6.04 -6.03
CA MET A 62 -47.01 -5.63 -5.63
C MET A 62 -46.99 -4.18 -5.11
N PRO A 63 -48.04 -3.36 -5.33
CA PRO A 63 -48.18 -2.07 -4.68
C PRO A 63 -48.23 -2.20 -3.14
N THR A 64 -47.44 -1.40 -2.41
CA THR A 64 -47.34 -1.51 -0.95
C THR A 64 -48.68 -1.33 -0.23
N ALA A 65 -49.56 -0.46 -0.75
CA ALA A 65 -50.92 -0.28 -0.22
C ALA A 65 -51.80 -1.54 -0.37
N GLN A 66 -51.59 -2.37 -1.39
CA GLN A 66 -52.27 -3.66 -1.57
C GLN A 66 -51.67 -4.73 -0.64
N ALA A 67 -50.33 -4.76 -0.51
CA ALA A 67 -49.63 -5.68 0.38
C ALA A 67 -50.06 -5.51 1.85
N ARG A 68 -50.23 -4.25 2.31
CA ARG A 68 -50.75 -3.93 3.65
C ARG A 68 -52.24 -4.25 3.84
N LYS A 69 -53.06 -4.26 2.78
CA LYS A 69 -54.45 -4.73 2.84
C LYS A 69 -54.54 -6.25 2.98
N LEU A 70 -53.73 -6.97 2.22
CA LEU A 70 -53.68 -8.44 2.24
C LEU A 70 -53.03 -8.99 3.52
N CYS A 71 -52.00 -8.30 4.04
CA CYS A 71 -51.35 -8.65 5.29
C CYS A 71 -51.23 -7.40 6.20
N PRO A 72 -52.24 -7.14 7.07
CA PRO A 72 -52.20 -6.01 8.01
C PRO A 72 -51.06 -6.08 9.05
N LYS A 73 -50.47 -7.27 9.24
CA LYS A 73 -49.33 -7.53 10.13
C LYS A 73 -47.96 -7.47 9.42
N LEU A 74 -47.91 -7.05 8.16
CA LEU A 74 -46.70 -7.03 7.33
C LEU A 74 -45.64 -6.06 7.87
N ILE A 75 -44.49 -6.59 8.26
CA ILE A 75 -43.32 -5.77 8.61
C ILE A 75 -42.66 -5.33 7.30
N LEU A 76 -42.80 -4.04 6.98
CA LEU A 76 -42.20 -3.44 5.80
C LEU A 76 -40.90 -2.72 6.18
N LEU A 77 -39.82 -3.02 5.44
CA LEU A 77 -38.49 -2.46 5.66
C LEU A 77 -37.98 -1.71 4.41
N PRO A 78 -37.21 -0.62 4.59
CA PRO A 78 -36.53 0.06 3.49
C PRO A 78 -35.40 -0.81 2.92
N GLY A 79 -35.10 -0.66 1.62
CA GLY A 79 -34.08 -1.44 0.93
C GLY A 79 -32.65 -0.98 1.23
N ASP A 80 -31.86 -1.85 1.86
CA ASP A 80 -30.46 -1.65 2.20
C ASP A 80 -29.53 -2.34 1.17
N TYR A 81 -29.35 -1.68 0.03
CA TYR A 81 -28.64 -2.26 -1.12
C TYR A 81 -27.14 -2.51 -0.88
N GLU A 82 -26.48 -1.75 -0.01
CA GLU A 82 -25.07 -2.00 0.34
C GLU A 82 -24.92 -3.30 1.14
N LYS A 83 -25.84 -3.55 2.08
CA LYS A 83 -25.93 -4.84 2.80
C LYS A 83 -26.26 -5.98 1.83
N TYR A 84 -27.21 -5.80 0.91
CA TYR A 84 -27.56 -6.83 -0.08
C TYR A 84 -26.37 -7.16 -1.01
N GLU A 85 -25.62 -6.17 -1.49
CA GLU A 85 -24.40 -6.41 -2.29
C GLU A 85 -23.34 -7.19 -1.49
N ARG A 86 -23.19 -6.89 -0.19
CA ARG A 86 -22.23 -7.59 0.67
C ARG A 86 -22.61 -9.05 0.89
N PHE A 87 -23.89 -9.34 1.17
CA PHE A 87 -24.39 -10.72 1.29
C PHE A 87 -24.30 -11.49 -0.03
N SER A 88 -24.57 -10.84 -1.16
CA SER A 88 -24.42 -11.42 -2.51
C SER A 88 -22.97 -11.87 -2.78
N ARG A 89 -22.00 -10.99 -2.53
CA ARG A 89 -20.57 -11.30 -2.67
C ARG A 89 -20.12 -12.46 -1.78
N TRP A 90 -20.62 -12.54 -0.54
CA TRP A 90 -20.35 -13.68 0.33
C TRP A 90 -21.00 -14.97 -0.18
N MET A 91 -22.24 -14.92 -0.66
CA MET A 91 -22.96 -16.08 -1.17
C MET A 91 -22.25 -16.71 -2.39
N PHE A 92 -21.89 -15.91 -3.38
CA PHE A 92 -21.17 -16.42 -4.57
C PHE A 92 -19.71 -16.75 -4.28
N SER A 93 -19.10 -16.26 -3.19
CA SER A 93 -17.72 -16.60 -2.82
C SER A 93 -17.50 -18.12 -2.64
N TYR A 94 -18.51 -18.84 -2.14
CA TYR A 94 -18.45 -20.30 -1.97
C TYR A 94 -18.37 -21.09 -3.28
N ALA A 95 -18.80 -20.53 -4.42
CA ALA A 95 -18.65 -21.19 -5.73
C ALA A 95 -17.20 -21.13 -6.23
N TYR A 96 -16.49 -20.03 -5.95
CA TYR A 96 -15.09 -19.82 -6.33
C TYR A 96 -14.10 -20.76 -5.62
N ASP A 97 -14.51 -21.41 -4.51
CA ASP A 97 -13.73 -22.47 -3.87
C ASP A 97 -13.70 -23.78 -4.71
N PHE A 98 -14.59 -23.94 -5.71
CA PHE A 98 -14.72 -25.14 -6.53
C PHE A 98 -14.47 -24.91 -8.04
N THR A 99 -14.76 -23.72 -8.56
CA THR A 99 -14.58 -23.39 -9.99
C THR A 99 -14.29 -21.89 -10.19
N PRO A 100 -13.39 -21.49 -11.11
CA PRO A 100 -13.23 -20.09 -11.50
C PRO A 100 -14.40 -19.58 -12.36
N ASP A 101 -15.16 -20.49 -12.98
CA ASP A 101 -16.17 -20.17 -13.99
C ASP A 101 -17.53 -19.87 -13.35
N VAL A 102 -17.62 -18.73 -12.66
CA VAL A 102 -18.83 -18.25 -11.96
C VAL A 102 -19.36 -16.97 -12.62
N GLU A 103 -20.61 -17.02 -13.10
CA GLU A 103 -21.34 -15.89 -13.69
C GLU A 103 -22.46 -15.43 -12.76
N ILE A 104 -22.33 -14.21 -12.23
CA ILE A 104 -23.34 -13.57 -11.39
C ILE A 104 -24.31 -12.80 -12.30
N THR A 105 -25.57 -13.25 -12.44
CA THR A 105 -26.57 -12.62 -13.32
C THR A 105 -27.38 -11.54 -12.63
N SER A 106 -27.60 -11.66 -11.32
CA SER A 106 -28.19 -10.62 -10.49
C SER A 106 -27.51 -10.56 -9.12
N ILE A 107 -28.11 -9.81 -8.18
CA ILE A 107 -27.64 -9.78 -6.79
C ILE A 107 -28.02 -11.08 -6.02
N ASP A 108 -28.98 -11.84 -6.55
CA ASP A 108 -29.63 -13.00 -5.92
C ASP A 108 -29.55 -14.31 -6.74
N GLU A 109 -29.27 -14.27 -8.05
CA GLU A 109 -29.08 -15.46 -8.90
C GLU A 109 -27.76 -15.42 -9.71
N GLY A 110 -27.26 -16.62 -10.04
CA GLY A 110 -26.07 -16.82 -10.87
C GLY A 110 -25.85 -18.28 -11.26
N TYR A 111 -24.87 -18.50 -12.13
CA TYR A 111 -24.47 -19.81 -12.65
C TYR A 111 -23.00 -20.10 -12.32
N PHE A 112 -22.65 -21.38 -12.21
CA PHE A 112 -21.25 -21.81 -12.22
C PHE A 112 -21.07 -23.16 -12.93
N ASP A 113 -19.94 -23.31 -13.62
CA ASP A 113 -19.62 -24.49 -14.43
C ASP A 113 -18.73 -25.45 -13.63
N LEU A 114 -19.17 -26.70 -13.45
CA LEU A 114 -18.44 -27.76 -12.73
C LEU A 114 -17.87 -28.83 -13.66
N SER A 115 -17.88 -28.57 -14.98
CA SER A 115 -17.35 -29.47 -16.00
C SER A 115 -15.88 -29.82 -15.76
N GLY A 116 -15.59 -31.09 -15.50
CA GLY A 116 -14.23 -31.59 -15.25
C GLY A 116 -13.77 -31.59 -13.78
N VAL A 117 -14.61 -31.16 -12.83
CA VAL A 117 -14.33 -31.33 -11.40
C VAL A 117 -14.46 -32.81 -11.00
N ARG A 118 -13.57 -33.30 -10.12
CA ARG A 118 -13.50 -34.74 -9.75
C ARG A 118 -14.61 -35.24 -8.81
N ARG A 119 -15.32 -34.34 -8.12
CA ARG A 119 -16.43 -34.66 -7.22
C ARG A 119 -17.76 -34.46 -7.94
N SER A 120 -18.82 -35.12 -7.49
CA SER A 120 -20.13 -34.92 -8.12
C SER A 120 -20.63 -33.48 -7.97
N ALA A 121 -21.34 -32.97 -8.98
CA ALA A 121 -21.95 -31.64 -8.92
C ALA A 121 -22.97 -31.55 -7.76
N SER A 122 -23.73 -32.64 -7.54
CA SER A 122 -24.63 -32.79 -6.40
C SER A 122 -23.95 -32.53 -5.05
N GLU A 123 -22.82 -33.19 -4.76
CA GLU A 123 -22.05 -32.96 -3.53
C GLU A 123 -21.59 -31.51 -3.39
N ILE A 124 -21.12 -30.90 -4.48
CA ILE A 124 -20.55 -29.55 -4.47
C ILE A 124 -21.65 -28.53 -4.17
N ALA A 125 -22.78 -28.61 -4.87
CA ALA A 125 -23.94 -27.76 -4.61
C ALA A 125 -24.45 -27.95 -3.17
N GLN A 126 -24.67 -29.19 -2.71
CA GLN A 126 -25.04 -29.47 -1.31
C GLN A 126 -24.04 -28.89 -0.30
N THR A 127 -22.74 -28.89 -0.60
CA THR A 127 -21.70 -28.29 0.24
C THR A 127 -21.84 -26.76 0.28
N ILE A 128 -22.02 -26.11 -0.87
CA ILE A 128 -22.21 -24.66 -1.03
C ILE A 128 -23.47 -24.20 -0.28
N ARG A 129 -24.63 -24.81 -0.56
CA ARG A 129 -25.90 -24.56 0.14
C ARG A 129 -25.84 -24.78 1.64
N LYS A 130 -25.14 -25.83 2.11
CA LYS A 130 -24.93 -26.06 3.55
C LYS A 130 -24.08 -24.96 4.17
N ALA A 131 -23.01 -24.52 3.50
CA ALA A 131 -22.19 -23.41 3.97
C ALA A 131 -22.96 -22.08 4.02
N ILE A 132 -23.73 -21.74 2.98
CA ILE A 132 -24.59 -20.54 2.93
C ILE A 132 -25.64 -20.58 4.06
N GLY A 133 -26.35 -21.69 4.22
CA GLY A 133 -27.34 -21.87 5.28
C GLY A 133 -26.74 -21.83 6.70
N GLN A 134 -25.52 -22.36 6.89
CA GLN A 134 -24.84 -22.35 8.18
C GLN A 134 -24.20 -20.99 8.51
N THR A 135 -23.56 -20.30 7.57
CA THR A 135 -22.84 -19.04 7.82
C THR A 135 -23.70 -17.81 7.60
N LEU A 136 -24.37 -17.70 6.44
CA LEU A 136 -25.16 -16.51 6.07
C LEU A 136 -26.61 -16.56 6.58
N LYS A 137 -27.09 -17.74 7.00
CA LYS A 137 -28.47 -17.98 7.48
C LYS A 137 -29.55 -17.65 6.44
N ILE A 138 -29.21 -17.78 5.16
CA ILE A 138 -30.09 -17.57 4.00
C ILE A 138 -30.38 -18.93 3.35
N THR A 139 -31.61 -19.10 2.85
CA THR A 139 -32.01 -20.27 2.05
C THR A 139 -31.66 -20.02 0.58
N VAL A 140 -31.09 -21.03 -0.08
CA VAL A 140 -30.85 -21.03 -1.53
C VAL A 140 -31.50 -22.23 -2.19
N SER A 141 -31.96 -22.01 -3.42
CA SER A 141 -32.45 -23.03 -4.34
C SER A 141 -31.41 -23.26 -5.44
N GLU A 142 -31.16 -24.53 -5.74
CA GLU A 142 -30.10 -24.96 -6.65
C GLU A 142 -30.67 -25.94 -7.68
N GLY A 143 -30.21 -25.80 -8.93
CA GLY A 143 -30.58 -26.68 -10.03
C GLY A 143 -29.35 -27.04 -10.85
N ILE A 144 -29.19 -28.32 -11.15
CA ILE A 144 -28.03 -28.88 -11.86
C ILE A 144 -28.52 -29.45 -13.19
N GLY A 145 -27.82 -29.17 -14.28
CA GLY A 145 -28.17 -29.69 -15.60
C GLY A 145 -27.06 -29.50 -16.64
N SER A 146 -27.31 -29.94 -17.86
CA SER A 146 -26.33 -29.88 -18.97
C SER A 146 -26.06 -28.46 -19.49
N ASN A 147 -26.96 -27.51 -19.22
CA ASN A 147 -26.90 -26.13 -19.69
C ASN A 147 -27.61 -25.14 -18.74
N LYS A 148 -27.59 -23.84 -19.09
CA LYS A 148 -28.20 -22.76 -18.28
C LYS A 148 -29.72 -22.86 -18.20
N LEU A 149 -30.41 -23.12 -19.31
CA LEU A 149 -31.85 -23.28 -19.36
C LEU A 149 -32.37 -24.32 -18.35
N VAL A 150 -31.83 -25.54 -18.41
CA VAL A 150 -32.32 -26.68 -17.62
C VAL A 150 -32.00 -26.48 -16.13
N SER A 151 -30.77 -26.09 -15.81
CA SER A 151 -30.35 -25.77 -14.43
C SER A 151 -31.19 -24.64 -13.81
N GLN A 152 -31.46 -23.57 -14.57
CA GLN A 152 -32.29 -22.47 -14.07
C GLN A 152 -33.74 -22.89 -13.82
N ILE A 153 -34.36 -23.68 -14.70
CA ILE A 153 -35.74 -24.17 -14.49
C ILE A 153 -35.80 -25.13 -13.29
N ALA A 154 -34.87 -26.08 -13.17
CA ALA A 154 -34.76 -27.01 -12.04
C ALA A 154 -34.67 -26.27 -10.68
N SER A 155 -33.86 -25.20 -10.60
CA SER A 155 -33.73 -24.39 -9.39
C SER A 155 -34.99 -23.55 -9.03
N LYS A 156 -35.90 -23.34 -9.99
CA LYS A 156 -37.04 -22.43 -9.85
C LYS A 156 -38.38 -23.13 -9.72
N LEU A 157 -38.50 -24.37 -10.19
CA LEU A 157 -39.76 -25.13 -10.22
C LEU A 157 -40.33 -25.44 -8.81
N TYR A 158 -39.47 -25.72 -7.82
CA TYR A 158 -39.87 -26.21 -6.49
C TYR A 158 -39.44 -25.29 -5.33
N LYS A 159 -39.39 -23.97 -5.53
CA LYS A 159 -38.98 -23.01 -4.48
C LYS A 159 -39.97 -22.94 -3.30
N PRO A 160 -39.51 -22.71 -2.06
CA PRO A 160 -38.12 -22.45 -1.65
C PRO A 160 -37.30 -23.72 -1.41
N ALA A 161 -35.98 -23.54 -1.31
CA ALA A 161 -35.02 -24.59 -1.03
C ALA A 161 -35.04 -25.75 -2.05
N ALA A 162 -35.35 -25.48 -3.32
CA ALA A 162 -35.30 -26.47 -4.39
C ALA A 162 -33.88 -27.06 -4.51
N PHE A 163 -33.78 -28.36 -4.73
CA PHE A 163 -32.52 -29.03 -5.08
C PHE A 163 -32.85 -30.13 -6.08
N GLN A 164 -32.47 -29.95 -7.34
CA GLN A 164 -32.81 -30.89 -8.40
C GLN A 164 -31.67 -31.00 -9.42
N GLU A 165 -31.33 -32.23 -9.79
CA GLU A 165 -30.33 -32.57 -10.79
C GLU A 165 -31.03 -33.25 -11.97
N ILE A 166 -30.82 -32.73 -13.18
CA ILE A 166 -31.36 -33.28 -14.43
C ILE A 166 -30.19 -33.88 -15.22
N GLU A 167 -30.19 -35.20 -15.36
CA GLU A 167 -29.16 -35.90 -16.12
C GLU A 167 -29.21 -35.57 -17.61
N LYS A 168 -28.04 -35.53 -18.26
CA LYS A 168 -27.93 -35.30 -19.70
C LYS A 168 -28.59 -36.45 -20.47
N GLY A 169 -29.61 -36.13 -21.26
CA GLY A 169 -30.54 -37.07 -21.92
C GLY A 169 -31.98 -36.93 -21.42
N TYR A 170 -32.21 -36.33 -20.24
CA TYR A 170 -33.53 -36.15 -19.63
C TYR A 170 -34.09 -34.73 -19.75
N GLU A 171 -33.44 -33.83 -20.50
CA GLU A 171 -33.88 -32.45 -20.73
C GLU A 171 -35.29 -32.38 -21.34
N ILE A 172 -35.55 -33.15 -22.41
CA ILE A 172 -36.86 -33.19 -23.09
C ILE A 172 -37.97 -33.74 -22.17
N PRO A 173 -37.82 -34.92 -21.53
CA PRO A 173 -38.79 -35.41 -20.54
C PRO A 173 -39.06 -34.45 -19.37
N PHE A 174 -38.06 -33.68 -18.93
CA PHE A 174 -38.21 -32.68 -17.88
C PHE A 174 -38.96 -31.42 -18.35
N LEU A 175 -38.64 -30.92 -19.54
CA LEU A 175 -39.21 -29.66 -20.06
C LEU A 175 -40.60 -29.83 -20.65
N HIS A 176 -40.85 -30.86 -21.47
CA HIS A 176 -42.07 -31.00 -22.27
C HIS A 176 -43.40 -30.93 -21.47
N PRO A 177 -43.52 -31.48 -20.25
CA PRO A 177 -44.74 -31.37 -19.45
C PRO A 177 -45.05 -29.96 -18.92
N LEU A 178 -44.05 -29.09 -18.82
CA LEU A 178 -44.17 -27.77 -18.21
C LEU A 178 -44.96 -26.79 -19.09
N ALA A 179 -45.54 -25.76 -18.45
CA ALA A 179 -46.22 -24.68 -19.16
C ALA A 179 -45.24 -23.75 -19.89
N ASN A 180 -45.66 -23.19 -21.03
CA ASN A 180 -44.82 -22.39 -21.93
C ASN A 180 -44.05 -21.22 -21.27
N HIS A 181 -44.62 -20.58 -20.24
CA HIS A 181 -44.00 -19.44 -19.54
C HIS A 181 -42.69 -19.77 -18.80
N TRP A 182 -42.31 -21.03 -18.69
CA TRP A 182 -40.99 -21.44 -18.18
C TRP A 182 -39.85 -21.21 -19.18
N LEU A 183 -40.14 -21.04 -20.49
CA LEU A 183 -39.12 -20.79 -21.51
C LEU A 183 -38.63 -19.33 -21.48
N PRO A 184 -37.29 -19.08 -21.42
CA PRO A 184 -36.73 -17.73 -21.39
C PRO A 184 -37.13 -16.87 -22.60
N GLY A 185 -37.92 -15.83 -22.34
CA GLY A 185 -38.47 -14.91 -23.33
C GLY A 185 -39.99 -14.93 -23.46
N ILE A 186 -40.66 -15.95 -22.90
CA ILE A 186 -42.13 -16.06 -22.92
C ILE A 186 -42.73 -15.30 -21.73
N GLY A 187 -42.79 -13.97 -21.84
CA GLY A 187 -43.52 -13.14 -20.89
C GLY A 187 -45.04 -13.34 -20.95
N PRO A 188 -45.83 -12.82 -19.97
CA PRO A 188 -47.26 -13.13 -19.84
C PRO A 188 -48.10 -12.89 -21.12
N LYS A 189 -47.83 -11.81 -21.87
CA LYS A 189 -48.52 -11.54 -23.14
C LYS A 189 -48.21 -12.60 -24.22
N SER A 190 -46.98 -13.09 -24.28
CA SER A 190 -46.56 -14.15 -25.21
C SER A 190 -47.17 -15.49 -24.80
N ALA A 191 -47.18 -15.80 -23.50
CA ALA A 191 -47.85 -16.98 -22.96
C ALA A 191 -49.36 -16.97 -23.30
N SER A 192 -50.06 -15.84 -23.12
CA SER A 192 -51.48 -15.73 -23.52
C SER A 192 -51.70 -15.95 -25.02
N ARG A 193 -50.81 -15.45 -25.90
CA ARG A 193 -50.92 -15.67 -27.36
C ARG A 193 -50.65 -17.12 -27.74
N LEU A 194 -49.69 -17.78 -27.11
CA LEU A 194 -49.40 -19.21 -27.32
C LEU A 194 -50.54 -20.10 -26.79
N ASN A 195 -51.09 -19.79 -25.61
CA ASN A 195 -52.25 -20.48 -25.05
C ASN A 195 -53.47 -20.38 -25.98
N ALA A 196 -53.71 -19.20 -26.56
CA ALA A 196 -54.79 -18.99 -27.53
C ALA A 196 -54.57 -19.77 -28.85
N ALA A 197 -53.33 -20.10 -29.19
CA ALA A 197 -52.96 -21.00 -30.30
C ALA A 197 -52.87 -22.49 -29.87
N GLY A 198 -53.33 -22.84 -28.66
CA GLY A 198 -53.27 -24.21 -28.13
C GLY A 198 -51.91 -24.67 -27.59
N LEU A 199 -50.86 -23.86 -27.74
CA LEU A 199 -49.46 -24.16 -27.37
C LEU A 199 -49.17 -23.86 -25.89
N ALA A 200 -49.96 -24.46 -25.00
CA ALA A 200 -49.90 -24.21 -23.56
C ALA A 200 -48.68 -24.85 -22.86
N ARG A 201 -48.19 -25.98 -23.37
CA ARG A 201 -47.03 -26.73 -22.84
C ARG A 201 -45.81 -26.64 -23.75
N ILE A 202 -44.62 -26.78 -23.18
CA ILE A 202 -43.34 -26.73 -23.90
C ILE A 202 -43.27 -27.79 -25.00
N GLY A 203 -43.71 -29.02 -24.75
CA GLY A 203 -43.66 -30.08 -25.75
C GLY A 203 -44.54 -29.83 -26.99
N GLN A 204 -45.56 -28.97 -26.88
CA GLN A 204 -46.36 -28.54 -28.03
C GLN A 204 -45.60 -27.52 -28.89
N ILE A 205 -44.75 -26.69 -28.28
CA ILE A 205 -43.89 -25.72 -28.98
C ILE A 205 -42.78 -26.44 -29.75
N SER A 206 -42.10 -27.42 -29.12
CA SER A 206 -41.13 -28.31 -29.78
C SER A 206 -41.71 -28.96 -31.06
N ALA A 207 -42.91 -29.53 -30.94
CA ALA A 207 -43.61 -30.21 -32.02
C ALA A 207 -44.20 -29.27 -33.11
N THR A 208 -44.18 -27.94 -32.92
CA THR A 208 -44.71 -26.98 -33.90
C THR A 208 -43.62 -26.53 -34.86
N GLU A 209 -43.93 -26.45 -36.16
CA GLU A 209 -42.99 -25.95 -37.16
C GLU A 209 -42.59 -24.49 -36.94
N THR A 210 -41.34 -24.18 -37.27
CA THR A 210 -40.71 -22.88 -36.95
C THR A 210 -41.44 -21.71 -37.61
N ASP A 211 -42.00 -21.90 -38.81
CA ASP A 211 -42.72 -20.85 -39.55
C ASP A 211 -44.11 -20.57 -38.95
N LEU A 212 -44.79 -21.59 -38.44
CA LEU A 212 -46.04 -21.41 -37.69
C LEU A 212 -45.78 -20.71 -36.35
N LEU A 213 -44.67 -21.04 -35.66
CA LEU A 213 -44.21 -20.29 -34.49
C LEU A 213 -43.83 -18.84 -34.84
N HIS A 214 -43.32 -18.58 -36.05
CA HIS A 214 -42.91 -17.24 -36.51
C HIS A 214 -44.11 -16.27 -36.59
N LEU A 215 -45.29 -16.75 -37.00
CA LEU A 215 -46.55 -15.97 -36.98
C LEU A 215 -46.94 -15.49 -35.56
N ILE A 216 -46.60 -16.28 -34.53
CA ILE A 216 -46.92 -15.97 -33.13
C ILE A 216 -45.81 -15.15 -32.47
N LEU A 217 -44.55 -15.54 -32.64
CA LEU A 217 -43.41 -15.03 -31.86
C LEU A 217 -42.45 -14.12 -32.64
N GLY A 218 -42.66 -13.93 -33.94
CA GLY A 218 -41.74 -13.21 -34.81
C GLY A 218 -40.33 -13.81 -34.77
N ASN A 219 -39.31 -12.97 -34.85
CA ASN A 219 -37.89 -13.37 -34.94
C ASN A 219 -37.37 -14.15 -33.72
N MET A 220 -38.17 -14.35 -32.66
CA MET A 220 -37.83 -15.21 -31.53
C MET A 220 -38.17 -16.69 -31.74
N ALA A 221 -38.97 -17.04 -32.76
CA ALA A 221 -39.49 -18.40 -32.95
C ALA A 221 -38.42 -19.51 -33.00
N PRO A 222 -37.30 -19.40 -33.76
CA PRO A 222 -36.29 -20.47 -33.79
C PRO A 222 -35.70 -20.75 -32.41
N ARG A 223 -35.25 -19.70 -31.69
CA ARG A 223 -34.63 -19.85 -30.37
C ARG A 223 -35.61 -20.30 -29.27
N ILE A 224 -36.90 -19.99 -29.41
CA ILE A 224 -37.92 -20.52 -28.51
C ILE A 224 -38.18 -22.01 -28.76
N ARG A 225 -38.02 -22.49 -30.00
CA ARG A 225 -38.07 -23.91 -30.33
C ARG A 225 -36.83 -24.66 -29.82
N GLU A 226 -35.62 -24.10 -30.06
CA GLU A 226 -34.35 -24.60 -29.49
C GLU A 226 -34.46 -24.79 -27.97
N TYR A 227 -34.99 -23.79 -27.24
CA TYR A 227 -35.24 -23.92 -25.80
C TYR A 227 -36.35 -24.92 -25.44
N ALA A 228 -37.34 -25.16 -26.32
CA ALA A 228 -38.36 -26.18 -26.07
C ALA A 228 -37.79 -27.60 -26.15
N ASP A 229 -36.88 -27.82 -27.11
CA ASP A 229 -36.11 -29.05 -27.30
C ASP A 229 -34.95 -29.21 -26.28
N GLY A 230 -34.75 -28.21 -25.40
CA GLY A 230 -33.75 -28.22 -24.33
C GLY A 230 -32.34 -27.76 -24.72
N TYR A 231 -32.13 -27.29 -25.95
CA TYR A 231 -30.84 -26.80 -26.43
C TYR A 231 -30.56 -25.37 -25.94
N ASP A 232 -29.43 -25.16 -25.27
CA ASP A 232 -28.98 -23.84 -24.84
C ASP A 232 -27.44 -23.76 -24.83
N GLU A 233 -26.86 -23.33 -25.95
CA GLU A 233 -25.41 -23.25 -26.13
C GLU A 233 -24.76 -22.07 -25.37
N ARG A 234 -25.52 -21.25 -24.64
CA ARG A 234 -24.98 -20.05 -23.98
C ARG A 234 -23.79 -20.42 -23.07
N PRO A 235 -22.59 -19.84 -23.30
CA PRO A 235 -21.45 -20.07 -22.42
C PRO A 235 -21.73 -19.47 -21.05
N ILE A 236 -21.04 -19.97 -20.03
CA ILE A 236 -20.87 -19.23 -18.78
C ILE A 236 -19.78 -18.18 -19.02
N VAL A 237 -20.02 -16.97 -18.52
CA VAL A 237 -19.25 -15.75 -18.81
C VAL A 237 -18.79 -15.18 -17.47
N PRO A 238 -17.61 -15.55 -16.95
CA PRO A 238 -17.14 -15.20 -15.60
C PRO A 238 -16.78 -13.71 -15.40
N ARG A 239 -17.14 -12.85 -16.36
CA ARG A 239 -16.95 -11.41 -16.33
C ARG A 239 -18.27 -10.74 -16.71
N VAL A 240 -18.79 -9.93 -15.79
CA VAL A 240 -19.98 -9.09 -16.02
C VAL A 240 -19.77 -8.26 -17.29
N ALA A 241 -20.68 -8.40 -18.25
CA ALA A 241 -20.59 -7.71 -19.53
C ALA A 241 -20.59 -6.19 -19.36
N SER A 242 -19.79 -5.48 -20.17
CA SER A 242 -19.66 -4.02 -20.08
C SER A 242 -21.03 -3.33 -20.13
N ALA A 243 -21.39 -2.61 -19.05
CA ALA A 243 -22.69 -1.96 -18.91
C ALA A 243 -22.99 -1.00 -20.07
N LYS A 244 -24.05 -1.30 -20.84
CA LYS A 244 -24.42 -0.63 -22.10
C LYS A 244 -25.20 0.69 -21.93
N SER A 245 -25.74 0.94 -20.75
CA SER A 245 -26.38 2.22 -20.37
C SER A 245 -26.51 2.32 -18.86
N TYR A 246 -26.48 3.55 -18.33
CA TYR A 246 -26.69 3.86 -16.93
C TYR A 246 -28.05 4.54 -16.77
N GLY A 247 -28.79 4.28 -15.69
CA GLY A 247 -30.10 4.90 -15.51
C GLY A 247 -30.52 5.00 -14.05
N LYS A 248 -31.23 6.08 -13.70
CA LYS A 248 -31.86 6.29 -12.40
C LYS A 248 -33.22 6.97 -12.60
N GLN A 249 -34.20 6.55 -11.83
CA GLN A 249 -35.54 7.14 -11.80
C GLN A 249 -35.97 7.40 -10.36
N GLU A 250 -36.86 8.36 -10.17
CA GLU A 250 -37.37 8.76 -8.85
C GLU A 250 -38.87 9.07 -8.97
N THR A 251 -39.68 8.30 -8.25
CA THR A 251 -41.12 8.56 -8.08
C THR A 251 -41.28 9.52 -6.91
N PHE A 252 -41.94 10.65 -7.15
CA PHE A 252 -42.13 11.64 -6.09
C PHE A 252 -43.21 11.21 -5.08
N THR A 253 -43.00 11.54 -3.80
CA THR A 253 -43.90 11.20 -2.69
C THR A 253 -45.27 11.90 -2.82
N GLU A 254 -45.27 13.06 -3.45
CA GLU A 254 -46.42 13.88 -3.88
C GLU A 254 -46.13 14.26 -5.34
N ASP A 255 -47.13 14.52 -6.18
CA ASP A 255 -46.87 14.84 -7.60
C ASP A 255 -46.37 16.29 -7.70
N GLN A 256 -45.27 16.53 -8.42
CA GLN A 256 -44.54 17.82 -8.40
C GLN A 256 -44.91 18.72 -9.58
N THR A 257 -44.95 20.03 -9.31
CA THR A 257 -45.15 21.10 -10.30
C THR A 257 -44.01 22.13 -10.29
N ASP A 258 -43.02 21.96 -9.43
CA ASP A 258 -41.86 22.85 -9.27
C ASP A 258 -40.73 22.40 -10.22
N GLU A 259 -40.47 23.20 -11.26
CA GLU A 259 -39.44 22.92 -12.26
C GLU A 259 -38.01 22.93 -11.67
N ASP A 260 -37.72 23.82 -10.72
CA ASP A 260 -36.42 23.92 -10.06
C ASP A 260 -36.17 22.71 -9.15
N GLN A 261 -37.18 22.24 -8.41
CA GLN A 261 -37.08 21.02 -7.61
C GLN A 261 -36.92 19.76 -8.49
N ILE A 262 -37.59 19.71 -9.64
CA ILE A 262 -37.45 18.59 -10.59
C ILE A 262 -36.08 18.64 -11.29
N GLU A 263 -35.57 19.81 -11.70
CA GLU A 263 -34.22 19.91 -12.26
C GLU A 263 -33.14 19.64 -11.21
N ALA A 264 -33.30 20.12 -9.97
CA ALA A 264 -32.40 19.78 -8.87
C ALA A 264 -32.35 18.26 -8.63
N THR A 265 -33.50 17.58 -8.73
CA THR A 265 -33.59 16.11 -8.67
C THR A 265 -32.82 15.46 -9.82
N LEU A 266 -32.97 15.95 -11.07
CA LEU A 266 -32.21 15.46 -12.24
C LEU A 266 -30.70 15.69 -12.10
N ARG A 267 -30.25 16.86 -11.60
CA ARG A 267 -28.83 17.16 -11.35
C ARG A 267 -28.25 16.21 -10.28
N ARG A 268 -29.01 15.89 -9.23
CA ARG A 268 -28.65 14.88 -8.22
C ARG A 268 -28.64 13.44 -8.79
N MET A 269 -29.45 13.13 -9.80
CA MET A 269 -29.33 11.87 -10.55
C MET A 269 -28.03 11.83 -11.36
N ALA A 270 -27.68 12.93 -12.03
CA ALA A 270 -26.46 13.03 -12.83
C ALA A 270 -25.20 12.83 -11.97
N ASP A 271 -25.10 13.45 -10.78
CA ASP A 271 -24.03 13.19 -9.81
C ASP A 271 -23.83 11.68 -9.56
N VAL A 272 -24.93 10.97 -9.22
CA VAL A 272 -24.89 9.54 -8.86
C VAL A 272 -24.57 8.64 -10.06
N LEU A 273 -25.05 8.99 -11.26
CA LEU A 273 -24.81 8.20 -12.47
C LEU A 273 -23.41 8.43 -13.05
N MET A 274 -22.92 9.67 -13.08
CA MET A 274 -21.59 9.98 -13.61
C MET A 274 -20.47 9.47 -12.70
N ALA A 275 -20.69 9.42 -11.37
CA ALA A 275 -19.80 8.71 -10.46
C ALA A 275 -19.67 7.21 -10.80
N LYS A 276 -20.76 6.54 -11.21
CA LYS A 276 -20.71 5.14 -11.67
C LYS A 276 -20.00 4.99 -13.02
N VAL A 277 -20.30 5.86 -13.98
CA VAL A 277 -19.59 5.92 -15.29
C VAL A 277 -18.08 6.05 -15.10
N ARG A 278 -17.63 6.88 -14.15
CA ARG A 278 -16.20 7.06 -13.82
C ARG A 278 -15.58 5.86 -13.11
N VAL A 279 -16.31 5.16 -12.23
CA VAL A 279 -15.86 3.92 -11.58
C VAL A 279 -15.62 2.83 -12.61
N ASP A 280 -16.51 2.69 -13.58
CA ASP A 280 -16.43 1.69 -14.64
C ASP A 280 -15.43 2.06 -15.77
N GLY A 281 -14.75 3.22 -15.66
CA GLY A 281 -13.66 3.62 -16.57
C GLY A 281 -14.10 4.13 -17.94
N LYS A 282 -15.31 4.71 -18.04
CA LYS A 282 -16.02 4.97 -19.31
C LYS A 282 -16.35 6.44 -19.54
N CYS A 283 -16.84 6.72 -20.75
CA CYS A 283 -17.59 7.93 -21.09
C CYS A 283 -19.00 7.59 -21.62
N ILE A 284 -19.93 8.54 -21.52
CA ILE A 284 -21.26 8.49 -22.14
C ILE A 284 -21.40 9.60 -23.18
N ARG A 285 -22.26 9.43 -24.19
CA ARG A 285 -22.53 10.47 -25.20
C ARG A 285 -23.98 10.91 -25.29
N THR A 286 -24.94 10.06 -24.96
CA THR A 286 -26.38 10.37 -25.12
C THR A 286 -27.08 10.47 -23.79
N LEU A 287 -27.78 11.58 -23.58
CA LEU A 287 -28.68 11.84 -22.46
C LEU A 287 -30.12 11.51 -22.88
N THR A 288 -30.93 11.04 -21.94
CA THR A 288 -32.39 10.95 -22.13
C THR A 288 -33.09 11.24 -20.80
N VAL A 289 -33.90 12.30 -20.79
CA VAL A 289 -34.82 12.62 -19.69
C VAL A 289 -36.20 12.06 -20.06
N LYS A 290 -36.79 11.33 -19.13
CA LYS A 290 -38.14 10.78 -19.24
C LYS A 290 -38.98 11.25 -18.06
N VAL A 291 -40.19 11.71 -18.34
CA VAL A 291 -41.16 12.16 -17.35
C VAL A 291 -42.39 11.25 -17.39
N ARG A 292 -43.06 11.09 -16.24
CA ARG A 292 -44.37 10.44 -16.14
C ARG A 292 -45.32 11.35 -15.37
N TYR A 293 -46.49 11.58 -15.95
CA TYR A 293 -47.54 12.43 -15.38
C TYR A 293 -48.32 11.69 -14.27
N ASN A 294 -49.17 12.42 -13.54
CA ASN A 294 -50.09 11.87 -12.54
C ASN A 294 -50.98 10.73 -13.09
N ASP A 295 -51.49 10.89 -14.31
CA ASP A 295 -52.30 9.93 -15.10
C ASP A 295 -51.51 8.71 -15.65
N MET A 296 -50.24 8.59 -15.30
CA MET A 296 -49.32 7.52 -15.71
C MET A 296 -48.90 7.52 -17.18
N MET A 297 -49.33 8.48 -18.02
CA MET A 297 -48.73 8.67 -19.35
C MET A 297 -47.28 9.14 -19.23
N GLU A 298 -46.48 8.88 -20.27
CA GLU A 298 -45.03 9.12 -20.27
C GLU A 298 -44.57 9.88 -21.52
N ASP A 299 -43.74 10.90 -21.32
CA ASP A 299 -43.00 11.59 -22.39
C ASP A 299 -41.50 11.40 -22.17
N GLN A 300 -40.71 11.41 -23.24
CA GLN A 300 -39.25 11.37 -23.16
C GLN A 300 -38.58 12.22 -24.24
N CYS A 301 -37.45 12.83 -23.89
CA CYS A 301 -36.59 13.57 -24.81
C CYS A 301 -35.12 13.19 -24.58
N GLY A 302 -34.34 13.12 -25.65
CA GLY A 302 -32.91 12.79 -25.57
C GLY A 302 -32.07 13.59 -26.55
N GLU A 303 -30.80 13.74 -26.22
CA GLU A 303 -29.83 14.55 -26.96
C GLU A 303 -28.45 13.88 -26.88
N SER A 304 -27.74 13.83 -28.00
CA SER A 304 -26.37 13.30 -28.06
C SER A 304 -25.38 14.46 -28.07
N LEU A 305 -24.42 14.41 -27.16
CA LEU A 305 -23.31 15.35 -27.07
C LEU A 305 -22.39 15.20 -28.29
N GLY A 306 -21.76 16.30 -28.71
CA GLY A 306 -20.76 16.29 -29.77
C GLY A 306 -19.63 15.31 -29.48
N GLU A 307 -19.14 15.30 -28.24
CA GLU A 307 -18.12 14.37 -27.73
C GLU A 307 -18.66 13.52 -26.57
N PRO A 308 -18.12 12.30 -26.33
CA PRO A 308 -18.35 11.58 -25.09
C PRO A 308 -17.76 12.32 -23.87
N THR A 309 -18.37 12.15 -22.69
CA THR A 309 -17.87 12.73 -21.42
C THR A 309 -17.98 11.76 -20.24
N ASP A 310 -17.11 11.94 -19.24
CA ASP A 310 -17.18 11.36 -17.89
C ASP A 310 -17.47 12.41 -16.81
N LEU A 311 -17.93 13.63 -17.17
CA LEU A 311 -18.15 14.75 -16.25
C LEU A 311 -19.63 15.18 -16.16
N GLU A 312 -20.17 15.30 -14.94
CA GLU A 312 -21.53 15.83 -14.73
C GLU A 312 -21.68 17.32 -15.06
N THR A 313 -20.58 18.09 -15.01
CA THR A 313 -20.58 19.51 -15.38
C THR A 313 -20.94 19.76 -16.83
N ASP A 314 -20.58 18.83 -17.72
CA ASP A 314 -20.77 18.96 -19.16
C ASP A 314 -22.26 18.77 -19.55
N ILE A 315 -23.06 18.19 -18.63
CA ILE A 315 -24.45 17.78 -18.90
C ILE A 315 -25.50 18.56 -18.10
N TYR A 316 -25.15 19.20 -16.97
CA TYR A 316 -26.10 19.96 -16.15
C TYR A 316 -26.94 20.97 -16.96
N GLY A 317 -26.30 21.80 -17.80
CA GLY A 317 -27.00 22.80 -18.63
C GLY A 317 -27.92 22.21 -19.71
N ARG A 318 -27.83 20.91 -19.99
CA ARG A 318 -28.72 20.19 -20.91
C ARG A 318 -29.93 19.58 -20.19
N LEU A 319 -29.87 19.35 -18.88
CA LEU A 319 -30.93 18.68 -18.12
C LEU A 319 -32.24 19.49 -18.09
N GLY A 320 -32.18 20.80 -17.77
CA GLY A 320 -33.35 21.68 -17.83
C GLY A 320 -33.96 21.82 -19.23
N ILE A 321 -33.12 21.85 -20.27
CA ILE A 321 -33.57 21.90 -21.67
C ILE A 321 -34.30 20.60 -22.04
N LEU A 322 -33.75 19.44 -21.67
CA LEU A 322 -34.37 18.13 -21.90
C LEU A 322 -35.63 17.93 -21.05
N LEU A 323 -35.66 18.44 -19.81
CA LEU A 323 -36.84 18.46 -18.96
C LEU A 323 -37.98 19.22 -19.62
N ARG A 324 -37.77 20.48 -20.04
CA ARG A 324 -38.79 21.28 -20.73
C ARG A 324 -39.25 20.68 -22.06
N LYS A 325 -38.36 20.02 -22.82
CA LYS A 325 -38.74 19.30 -24.06
C LYS A 325 -39.54 18.01 -23.81
N ALA A 326 -39.37 17.37 -22.65
CA ALA A 326 -40.12 16.19 -22.23
C ALA A 326 -41.44 16.56 -21.53
N TRP A 327 -41.48 17.64 -20.75
CA TRP A 327 -42.64 18.09 -19.97
C TRP A 327 -43.63 18.89 -20.84
N ARG A 328 -44.20 18.21 -21.84
CA ARG A 328 -45.06 18.82 -22.87
C ARG A 328 -46.42 19.27 -22.34
N ARG A 329 -46.97 18.58 -21.35
CA ARG A 329 -48.28 18.87 -20.74
C ARG A 329 -48.05 19.60 -19.42
N ARG A 330 -48.71 20.76 -19.20
CA ARG A 330 -48.67 21.51 -17.92
C ARG A 330 -49.48 20.81 -16.81
N VAL A 331 -49.08 19.58 -16.48
CA VAL A 331 -49.69 18.69 -15.50
C VAL A 331 -48.58 18.17 -14.58
N SER A 332 -48.89 17.91 -13.31
CA SER A 332 -47.89 17.49 -12.31
C SER A 332 -47.18 16.18 -12.68
N LEU A 333 -45.87 16.16 -12.43
CA LEU A 333 -45.02 14.99 -12.66
C LEU A 333 -45.00 14.08 -11.43
N ARG A 334 -45.25 12.80 -11.68
CA ARG A 334 -45.26 11.73 -10.70
C ARG A 334 -43.93 10.99 -10.60
N LEU A 335 -43.18 10.94 -11.70
CA LEU A 335 -41.83 10.38 -11.77
C LEU A 335 -40.98 11.15 -12.79
N VAL A 336 -39.68 11.28 -12.49
CA VAL A 336 -38.66 11.69 -13.44
C VAL A 336 -37.58 10.60 -13.54
N SER A 337 -36.93 10.49 -14.69
CA SER A 337 -35.90 9.49 -14.98
C SER A 337 -34.82 10.06 -15.90
N LEU A 338 -33.57 9.75 -15.58
CA LEU A 338 -32.39 10.08 -16.37
C LEU A 338 -31.70 8.79 -16.81
N LYS A 339 -31.53 8.63 -18.13
CA LYS A 339 -30.74 7.57 -18.76
C LYS A 339 -29.55 8.16 -19.50
N LEU A 340 -28.41 7.50 -19.38
CA LEU A 340 -27.17 7.77 -20.09
C LEU A 340 -26.86 6.56 -20.98
N SER A 341 -26.71 6.77 -22.29
CA SER A 341 -26.43 5.72 -23.27
C SER A 341 -25.42 6.17 -24.32
N ASN A 342 -25.12 5.28 -25.28
CA ASN A 342 -23.90 5.37 -26.11
C ASN A 342 -22.68 5.48 -25.19
N VAL A 343 -22.45 4.37 -24.49
CA VAL A 343 -21.35 4.17 -23.54
C VAL A 343 -20.13 3.73 -24.33
N TYR A 344 -19.00 4.39 -24.09
CA TYR A 344 -17.71 4.07 -24.69
C TYR A 344 -16.77 3.59 -23.59
N ASP A 345 -16.13 2.44 -23.82
CA ASP A 345 -15.04 1.96 -22.98
C ASP A 345 -13.80 2.85 -23.18
N SER A 346 -13.10 3.18 -22.08
CA SER A 346 -12.03 4.20 -21.96
C SER A 346 -12.51 5.67 -21.90
N PHE A 347 -11.59 6.55 -21.47
CA PHE A 347 -11.84 7.99 -21.30
C PHE A 347 -11.54 8.77 -22.58
N TYR A 348 -12.51 9.54 -23.07
CA TYR A 348 -12.28 10.45 -24.19
C TYR A 348 -11.19 11.49 -23.87
N ARG A 349 -10.38 11.78 -24.89
CA ARG A 349 -9.34 12.81 -24.93
C ARG A 349 -9.43 13.52 -26.28
N SER A 350 -9.30 14.83 -26.28
CA SER A 350 -8.89 15.59 -27.46
C SER A 350 -7.47 15.18 -27.87
N GLU A 351 -7.20 15.15 -29.18
CA GLU A 351 -5.90 14.72 -29.71
C GLU A 351 -4.83 15.82 -29.66
N LEU A 352 -5.24 17.06 -29.37
CA LEU A 352 -4.37 18.24 -29.24
C LEU A 352 -4.32 18.70 -27.77
N THR A 353 -3.16 18.58 -27.14
CA THR A 353 -2.96 18.85 -25.69
C THR A 353 -2.45 20.27 -25.38
N LEU A 354 -2.69 21.24 -26.28
CA LEU A 354 -2.15 22.61 -26.19
C LEU A 354 -3.24 23.70 -26.05
N ASP A 355 -4.50 23.30 -25.86
CA ASP A 355 -5.65 24.19 -25.64
C ASP A 355 -6.02 24.23 -24.15
N GLY A 356 -6.15 25.45 -23.59
CA GLY A 356 -6.57 25.67 -22.22
C GLY A 356 -7.96 25.12 -21.88
N ALA A 357 -8.85 24.91 -22.86
CA ALA A 357 -10.11 24.19 -22.62
C ALA A 357 -9.87 22.71 -22.23
N SER A 358 -8.83 22.08 -22.79
CA SER A 358 -8.42 20.72 -22.42
C SER A 358 -7.84 20.66 -21.00
N GLU A 359 -7.06 21.66 -20.59
CA GLU A 359 -6.54 21.77 -19.21
C GLU A 359 -7.65 22.02 -18.18
N GLN A 360 -8.60 22.91 -18.49
CA GLN A 360 -9.78 23.12 -17.65
C GLN A 360 -10.61 21.83 -17.51
N ARG A 361 -10.78 21.06 -18.59
CA ARG A 361 -11.55 19.81 -18.56
C ARG A 361 -10.87 18.71 -17.75
N GLU A 362 -9.55 18.56 -17.87
CA GLU A 362 -8.78 17.64 -17.01
C GLU A 362 -8.80 18.09 -15.53
N SER A 363 -8.80 19.39 -15.26
CA SER A 363 -8.93 19.94 -13.91
C SER A 363 -10.32 19.63 -13.31
N ARG A 364 -11.40 19.80 -14.08
CA ARG A 364 -12.77 19.38 -13.70
C ARG A 364 -12.85 17.86 -13.48
N ARG A 365 -12.20 17.06 -14.34
CA ARG A 365 -12.09 15.59 -14.22
C ARG A 365 -11.35 15.16 -12.94
N ARG A 366 -10.31 15.90 -12.53
CA ARG A 366 -9.60 15.69 -11.25
C ARG A 366 -10.49 16.01 -10.06
N LEU A 367 -11.19 17.16 -10.09
CA LEU A 367 -12.13 17.57 -9.04
C LEU A 367 -13.27 16.55 -8.86
N ALA A 368 -13.92 16.12 -9.94
CA ALA A 368 -15.02 15.16 -9.89
C ALA A 368 -14.61 13.84 -9.21
N ARG A 369 -13.42 13.31 -9.53
CA ARG A 369 -12.88 12.08 -8.90
C ARG A 369 -12.58 12.24 -7.41
N ILE A 370 -12.17 13.43 -6.97
CA ILE A 370 -11.96 13.74 -5.55
C ILE A 370 -13.30 13.81 -4.81
N VAL A 371 -14.31 14.44 -5.40
CA VAL A 371 -15.68 14.48 -4.85
C VAL A 371 -16.28 13.08 -4.74
N ASP A 372 -16.10 12.21 -5.75
CA ASP A 372 -16.56 10.82 -5.71
C ASP A 372 -15.93 10.02 -4.56
N ASP A 373 -14.61 10.16 -4.37
CA ASP A 373 -13.84 9.44 -3.34
C ASP A 373 -14.18 9.93 -1.93
N LEU A 374 -14.42 11.23 -1.75
CA LEU A 374 -14.90 11.80 -0.49
C LEU A 374 -16.35 11.38 -0.18
N LYS A 375 -17.29 11.48 -1.14
CA LYS A 375 -18.67 10.98 -1.00
C LYS A 375 -18.69 9.47 -0.68
N ARG A 376 -17.73 8.69 -1.17
CA ARG A 376 -17.59 7.24 -0.89
C ARG A 376 -17.01 6.91 0.49
N ARG A 377 -16.09 7.72 1.02
CA ARG A 377 -15.41 7.46 2.31
C ARG A 377 -16.16 8.01 3.52
N CYS A 378 -16.77 9.18 3.36
CA CYS A 378 -17.34 9.96 4.45
C CYS A 378 -18.88 10.05 4.35
N GLY A 379 -19.46 9.47 3.31
CA GLY A 379 -20.90 9.45 3.04
C GLY A 379 -21.34 10.52 2.04
N ALA A 380 -22.49 10.29 1.39
CA ALA A 380 -22.99 11.17 0.33
C ALA A 380 -23.23 12.63 0.78
N GLY A 381 -23.40 12.87 2.09
CA GLY A 381 -23.63 14.19 2.67
C GLY A 381 -22.37 15.04 2.93
N THR A 382 -21.16 14.52 2.71
CA THR A 382 -19.90 15.26 3.02
C THR A 382 -19.65 16.45 2.09
N ILE A 383 -20.06 16.35 0.83
CA ILE A 383 -19.97 17.45 -0.15
C ILE A 383 -21.34 17.59 -0.81
N LEU A 384 -21.93 18.78 -0.66
CA LEU A 384 -23.22 19.15 -1.22
C LEU A 384 -22.99 20.15 -2.36
N ARG A 385 -23.74 20.02 -3.44
CA ARG A 385 -23.79 21.02 -4.53
C ARG A 385 -25.03 21.90 -4.34
N GLY A 386 -25.11 23.06 -4.99
CA GLY A 386 -26.23 24.00 -4.81
C GLY A 386 -27.63 23.36 -4.94
N HIS A 387 -27.77 22.37 -5.84
CA HIS A 387 -29.02 21.62 -6.01
C HIS A 387 -29.38 20.68 -4.83
N ASP A 388 -28.39 20.23 -4.04
CA ASP A 388 -28.66 19.46 -2.81
C ASP A 388 -29.25 20.34 -1.69
N PHE A 389 -29.01 21.67 -1.72
CA PHE A 389 -29.62 22.62 -0.77
C PHE A 389 -31.08 22.90 -1.12
N ILE A 390 -31.41 23.16 -2.39
CA ILE A 390 -32.81 23.28 -2.87
C ILE A 390 -33.66 22.07 -2.42
N LEU A 391 -33.10 20.85 -2.55
CA LEU A 391 -33.77 19.62 -2.12
C LEU A 391 -33.85 19.43 -0.59
N ARG A 392 -33.09 20.18 0.21
CA ARG A 392 -33.16 20.21 1.68
C ARG A 392 -34.11 21.30 2.18
N ASP A 393 -34.08 22.48 1.59
CA ASP A 393 -34.88 23.62 2.03
C ASP A 393 -36.38 23.36 1.78
N ALA A 394 -36.72 22.83 0.60
CA ALA A 394 -38.07 22.34 0.29
C ALA A 394 -38.54 21.17 1.19
N ALA A 395 -37.61 20.45 1.84
CA ALA A 395 -37.94 19.46 2.88
C ALA A 395 -38.12 20.11 4.26
N THR A 396 -37.41 21.21 4.52
CA THR A 396 -37.37 21.91 5.83
C THR A 396 -38.59 22.82 6.02
N GLU A 397 -39.10 23.47 4.98
CA GLU A 397 -40.37 24.20 5.03
C GLU A 397 -41.57 23.29 5.34
N LYS A 398 -41.57 22.08 4.76
CA LYS A 398 -42.56 21.01 5.04
C LYS A 398 -42.47 20.45 6.48
N VAL A 399 -41.43 20.77 7.24
CA VAL A 399 -41.30 20.47 8.68
C VAL A 399 -41.76 21.65 9.55
N LYS A 400 -41.33 22.88 9.23
CA LYS A 400 -41.74 24.11 9.96
C LYS A 400 -43.26 24.28 10.03
N THR A 401 -43.98 23.85 8.99
CA THR A 401 -45.44 23.87 8.91
C THR A 401 -46.17 22.84 9.79
N LYS A 402 -45.46 21.93 10.50
CA LYS A 402 -46.08 20.83 11.27
C LYS A 402 -45.70 20.72 12.75
N THR A 403 -44.87 21.62 13.30
CA THR A 403 -44.41 21.54 14.70
C THR A 403 -44.63 22.82 15.53
N LYS A 404 -45.89 23.24 15.66
CA LYS A 404 -46.36 23.93 16.88
C LYS A 404 -46.93 22.88 17.84
N GLY A 405 -46.18 22.48 18.88
CA GLY A 405 -46.71 21.61 19.92
C GLY A 405 -45.68 20.94 20.83
N LYS A 406 -45.59 21.44 22.08
CA LYS A 406 -45.17 20.77 23.34
C LYS A 406 -43.95 19.82 23.30
N GLY A 407 -42.87 20.19 23.98
CA GLY A 407 -41.84 19.25 24.46
C GLY A 407 -42.08 18.76 25.89
N PHE A 408 -41.36 17.72 26.33
CA PHE A 408 -41.08 17.37 27.74
C PHE A 408 -39.81 16.49 27.84
N ASN A 409 -39.45 15.97 29.02
CA ASN A 409 -38.06 15.95 29.47
C ASN A 409 -37.63 14.65 30.23
N ILE A 410 -36.44 14.08 29.92
CA ILE A 410 -35.61 13.17 30.80
C ILE A 410 -36.30 11.78 31.10
N PRO A 411 -35.71 10.72 31.74
CA PRO A 411 -34.32 10.31 32.08
C PRO A 411 -33.82 8.99 31.42
N PHE A 412 -32.53 8.68 31.64
CA PHE A 412 -31.94 7.32 31.64
C PHE A 412 -31.81 6.76 33.07
N PRO A 413 -31.96 5.44 33.30
CA PRO A 413 -31.50 4.78 34.52
C PRO A 413 -30.27 3.86 34.31
N SER A 414 -29.54 3.68 35.40
CA SER A 414 -28.38 2.79 35.61
C SER A 414 -28.86 1.45 36.26
N VAL A 415 -28.10 0.46 36.80
CA VAL A 415 -26.69 0.28 37.17
C VAL A 415 -26.37 -1.22 37.50
N ASN A 416 -25.10 -1.66 37.45
CA ASN A 416 -24.49 -2.80 38.22
C ASN A 416 -24.96 -4.28 37.98
N ASN A 417 -24.27 -5.37 38.44
CA ASN A 417 -22.86 -5.71 38.83
C ASN A 417 -22.81 -7.23 39.26
N LYS A 418 -21.61 -7.79 39.50
CA LYS A 418 -21.26 -9.10 40.16
C LYS A 418 -21.30 -10.35 39.23
N ARG A 419 -20.52 -11.44 39.43
CA ARG A 419 -19.74 -11.91 40.61
C ARG A 419 -18.60 -12.93 40.27
N LYS A 420 -17.43 -12.79 40.94
CA LYS A 420 -16.44 -13.80 41.48
C LYS A 420 -15.80 -14.96 40.66
N TYR A 421 -14.45 -14.96 40.59
CA TYR A 421 -13.43 -15.81 41.32
C TYR A 421 -13.63 -17.34 41.52
N PRO A 422 -12.58 -18.21 41.46
CA PRO A 422 -11.42 -18.22 42.42
C PRO A 422 -10.01 -18.55 41.82
N SER A 423 -8.87 -18.14 42.44
CA SER A 423 -7.85 -18.89 43.26
C SER A 423 -6.90 -19.87 42.50
N ALA A 424 -5.65 -20.18 42.90
CA ALA A 424 -4.84 -19.89 44.12
C ALA A 424 -3.29 -20.03 43.90
N GLU A 425 -2.50 -19.42 44.81
CA GLU A 425 -1.17 -19.84 45.39
C GLU A 425 0.09 -20.17 44.51
N LYS A 426 1.26 -19.52 44.78
CA LYS A 426 2.51 -20.01 45.49
C LYS A 426 3.44 -20.90 44.61
N THR A 427 4.77 -20.96 44.75
CA THR A 427 5.68 -20.63 45.89
C THR A 427 7.06 -20.09 45.41
N THR A 428 7.95 -19.75 46.37
CA THR A 428 9.29 -19.10 46.28
C THR A 428 10.46 -19.97 45.77
N GLY A 429 11.57 -19.32 45.37
CA GLY A 429 12.90 -19.95 45.26
C GLY A 429 14.02 -19.03 44.72
N ASP A 430 15.00 -18.70 45.57
CA ASP A 430 16.26 -17.99 45.24
C ASP A 430 17.34 -19.00 44.69
N MET A 431 18.58 -18.69 44.27
CA MET A 431 19.59 -17.73 44.77
C MET A 431 20.76 -17.46 43.77
N VAL A 432 21.31 -16.23 43.84
CA VAL A 432 22.76 -15.85 43.81
C VAL A 432 23.64 -16.05 42.56
N CYS A 433 24.57 -15.09 42.37
CA CYS A 433 25.63 -15.07 41.35
C CYS A 433 27.04 -15.04 42.02
N ARG A 434 28.12 -15.36 41.28
CA ARG A 434 29.40 -14.61 41.30
C ARG A 434 30.39 -15.04 40.19
N SER A 435 31.34 -14.17 39.89
CA SER A 435 32.47 -14.31 38.94
C SER A 435 33.80 -14.65 39.67
N PRO A 436 34.93 -14.88 38.96
CA PRO A 436 35.93 -13.79 38.81
C PRO A 436 36.85 -13.80 37.54
N GLN A 437 37.42 -12.61 37.27
CA GLN A 437 38.81 -12.17 36.88
C GLN A 437 39.96 -13.19 36.59
N THR A 438 41.13 -12.91 35.91
CA THR A 438 41.74 -11.82 35.05
C THR A 438 43.12 -12.29 34.43
N GLU A 439 43.84 -11.41 33.68
CA GLU A 439 45.31 -11.36 33.37
C GLU A 439 45.82 -12.11 32.08
N TYR A 440 46.46 -11.47 31.07
CA TYR A 440 47.88 -11.02 30.80
C TYR A 440 48.86 -12.11 30.28
N GLU A 441 49.90 -11.88 29.46
CA GLU A 441 50.46 -10.70 28.72
C GLU A 441 50.13 -10.80 27.18
N GLY A 442 50.92 -10.47 26.13
CA GLY A 442 52.27 -9.87 25.99
C GLY A 442 52.73 -9.51 24.56
N ASN A 443 54.01 -9.09 24.40
CA ASN A 443 54.45 -8.23 23.27
C ASN A 443 55.83 -8.58 22.60
N LYS A 444 56.14 -7.93 21.44
CA LYS A 444 57.35 -7.93 20.54
C LYS A 444 57.25 -8.87 19.30
N GLY A 445 57.82 -8.57 18.12
CA GLY A 445 58.32 -7.29 17.58
C GLY A 445 59.41 -7.37 16.46
N ARG A 446 59.27 -6.52 15.41
CA ARG A 446 60.27 -6.05 14.39
C ARG A 446 60.75 -6.98 13.22
N ARG A 447 60.66 -6.42 11.99
CA ARG A 447 61.72 -6.14 10.94
C ARG A 447 62.76 -7.24 10.58
N ASN A 448 63.28 -7.41 9.34
CA ASN A 448 63.18 -6.65 8.07
C ASN A 448 63.77 -7.43 6.84
N VAL A 449 63.40 -7.00 5.61
CA VAL A 449 64.25 -6.90 4.38
C VAL A 449 64.73 -8.17 3.60
N VAL A 450 64.21 -8.32 2.36
CA VAL A 450 64.86 -8.51 1.03
C VAL A 450 66.14 -9.41 0.97
N ASN A 451 66.22 -10.47 0.14
CA ASN A 451 66.30 -10.40 -1.33
C ASN A 451 66.00 -11.74 -2.08
N ALA A 452 66.03 -11.73 -3.42
CA ALA A 452 65.54 -12.81 -4.30
C ALA A 452 66.61 -13.78 -4.84
N LYS A 453 66.16 -14.97 -5.28
CA LYS A 453 66.59 -15.64 -6.53
C LYS A 453 65.61 -16.72 -7.00
N LEU A 454 65.68 -17.07 -8.29
CA LEU A 454 64.82 -18.05 -8.98
C LEU A 454 65.25 -19.49 -8.66
N SER A 455 64.30 -20.45 -8.63
CA SER A 455 64.37 -21.70 -9.40
C SER A 455 63.06 -22.51 -9.32
N SER A 456 62.96 -23.53 -10.19
CA SER A 456 62.01 -24.65 -10.26
C SER A 456 60.50 -24.37 -10.47
N THR A 457 60.00 -24.87 -11.61
CA THR A 457 58.58 -24.87 -11.99
C THR A 457 57.80 -25.95 -11.23
N VAL A 458 57.29 -25.62 -10.05
CA VAL A 458 56.16 -26.36 -9.44
C VAL A 458 54.87 -25.79 -10.03
N HIS A 459 53.97 -26.66 -10.54
CA HIS A 459 52.62 -26.23 -10.93
C HIS A 459 51.87 -25.71 -9.70
N ARG A 460 51.89 -24.38 -9.51
CA ARG A 460 51.25 -23.69 -8.41
C ARG A 460 49.75 -23.92 -8.50
N LYS A 461 49.12 -24.48 -7.46
CA LYS A 461 47.66 -24.69 -7.43
C LYS A 461 46.95 -23.34 -7.43
N VAL A 462 46.52 -22.88 -8.61
CA VAL A 462 45.70 -21.70 -8.78
C VAL A 462 44.36 -21.93 -8.08
N VAL A 463 44.03 -21.06 -7.12
CA VAL A 463 42.69 -20.99 -6.52
C VAL A 463 41.96 -19.84 -7.24
N PRO A 464 40.91 -20.12 -8.03
CA PRO A 464 40.22 -19.10 -8.80
C PRO A 464 39.37 -18.21 -7.91
N VAL A 465 39.10 -17.00 -8.38
CA VAL A 465 38.25 -16.00 -7.72
C VAL A 465 36.82 -16.12 -8.24
N SER A 466 35.84 -16.20 -7.34
CA SER A 466 34.42 -16.17 -7.72
C SER A 466 34.02 -14.75 -8.14
N LEU A 467 34.13 -14.47 -9.45
CA LEU A 467 33.96 -13.14 -10.04
C LEU A 467 32.50 -12.70 -10.29
N ASN A 468 31.50 -13.57 -10.15
CA ASN A 468 30.10 -13.22 -10.43
C ASN A 468 29.12 -13.78 -9.39
N VAL A 469 29.21 -13.31 -8.14
CA VAL A 469 28.30 -13.71 -7.06
C VAL A 469 27.23 -12.65 -6.85
N LYS A 470 25.95 -13.04 -6.87
CA LYS A 470 24.81 -12.17 -6.57
C LYS A 470 24.46 -12.28 -5.09
N SER A 471 24.25 -11.17 -4.40
CA SER A 471 23.63 -11.19 -3.07
C SER A 471 22.12 -11.04 -3.17
N TYR A 472 21.43 -11.23 -2.05
CA TYR A 472 20.01 -10.92 -1.88
C TYR A 472 19.61 -9.47 -2.27
N TYR A 473 20.56 -8.54 -2.37
CA TYR A 473 20.34 -7.18 -2.88
C TYR A 473 20.18 -7.11 -4.41
N SER A 474 20.38 -8.21 -5.14
CA SER A 474 19.80 -8.42 -6.47
C SER A 474 18.28 -8.71 -6.45
N PHE A 475 17.61 -8.51 -5.31
CA PHE A 475 16.17 -8.55 -5.04
C PHE A 475 15.38 -9.68 -5.74
N LEU A 476 15.17 -10.78 -5.02
CA LEU A 476 14.50 -11.99 -5.49
C LEU A 476 15.24 -12.71 -6.66
N ASN A 477 16.48 -12.32 -6.96
CA ASN A 477 17.34 -12.96 -7.95
C ASN A 477 18.57 -13.68 -7.33
N SER A 478 18.62 -13.83 -6.00
CA SER A 478 19.63 -14.60 -5.25
C SER A 478 19.07 -15.01 -3.88
N THR A 479 19.69 -15.99 -3.23
CA THR A 479 19.40 -16.42 -1.85
C THR A 479 20.52 -16.10 -0.86
N LEU A 480 21.69 -15.63 -1.31
CA LEU A 480 22.88 -15.43 -0.47
C LEU A 480 22.83 -14.09 0.28
N SER A 481 23.12 -14.10 1.59
CA SER A 481 23.49 -12.88 2.32
C SER A 481 24.92 -12.44 1.99
N VAL A 482 25.29 -11.23 2.42
CA VAL A 482 26.67 -10.72 2.29
C VAL A 482 27.66 -11.63 3.03
N GLU A 483 27.26 -12.07 4.22
CA GLU A 483 28.02 -12.90 5.12
C GLU A 483 28.20 -14.33 4.58
N ASP A 484 27.20 -14.86 3.86
CA ASP A 484 27.34 -16.13 3.13
C ASP A 484 28.39 -16.05 2.02
N ILE A 485 28.44 -14.95 1.25
CA ILE A 485 29.39 -14.77 0.15
C ILE A 485 30.84 -14.78 0.67
N VAL A 486 31.10 -14.05 1.76
CA VAL A 486 32.44 -13.99 2.38
C VAL A 486 32.80 -15.31 3.06
N ARG A 487 31.84 -15.98 3.74
CA ARG A 487 32.04 -17.33 4.30
C ARG A 487 32.45 -18.33 3.22
N LEU A 488 31.68 -18.44 2.14
CA LEU A 488 31.89 -19.43 1.09
C LEU A 488 33.22 -19.21 0.36
N ALA A 489 33.61 -17.96 0.09
CA ALA A 489 34.92 -17.63 -0.45
C ALA A 489 36.06 -18.11 0.46
N ARG A 490 35.96 -17.83 1.78
CA ARG A 490 36.92 -18.26 2.80
C ARG A 490 37.00 -19.80 2.92
N GLU A 491 35.86 -20.49 2.93
CA GLU A 491 35.79 -21.96 2.99
C GLU A 491 36.39 -22.64 1.75
N GLN A 492 36.26 -22.03 0.57
CA GLN A 492 36.89 -22.51 -0.67
C GLN A 492 38.36 -22.07 -0.83
N GLY A 493 38.90 -21.32 0.14
CA GLY A 493 40.29 -20.86 0.16
C GLY A 493 40.61 -19.72 -0.80
N GLN A 494 39.59 -19.01 -1.29
CA GLN A 494 39.76 -17.87 -2.20
C GLN A 494 40.31 -16.67 -1.42
N SER A 495 41.33 -15.98 -1.94
CA SER A 495 41.87 -14.76 -1.34
C SER A 495 41.00 -13.52 -1.62
N ALA A 496 40.08 -13.63 -2.57
CA ALA A 496 39.23 -12.54 -3.06
C ALA A 496 37.87 -13.10 -3.52
N VAL A 497 36.82 -12.27 -3.50
CA VAL A 497 35.50 -12.60 -4.05
C VAL A 497 34.81 -11.33 -4.56
N ALA A 498 33.98 -11.45 -5.59
CA ALA A 498 33.28 -10.32 -6.20
C ALA A 498 31.77 -10.41 -5.99
N MET A 499 31.19 -9.38 -5.38
CA MET A 499 29.75 -9.18 -5.30
C MET A 499 29.31 -8.32 -6.50
N MET A 500 28.56 -8.92 -7.42
CA MET A 500 28.15 -8.35 -8.71
C MET A 500 26.64 -8.09 -8.74
N ASP A 501 26.13 -7.32 -7.78
CA ASP A 501 24.69 -7.14 -7.65
C ASP A 501 24.07 -6.39 -8.85
N GLN A 502 22.83 -6.77 -9.15
CA GLN A 502 22.24 -6.47 -10.43
C GLN A 502 21.72 -5.02 -10.50
N GLY A 503 22.40 -4.18 -11.27
CA GLY A 503 22.06 -2.76 -11.47
C GLY A 503 22.11 -1.91 -10.21
N ASN A 504 22.83 -2.33 -9.15
CA ASN A 504 22.88 -1.62 -7.88
C ASN A 504 24.16 -1.91 -7.08
N LEU A 505 24.30 -1.26 -5.92
CA LEU A 505 25.39 -1.45 -4.95
C LEU A 505 24.85 -1.50 -3.50
N HIS A 506 23.59 -1.90 -3.29
CA HIS A 506 22.90 -1.74 -2.01
C HIS A 506 23.63 -2.42 -0.82
N GLY A 507 24.30 -3.56 -1.06
CA GLY A 507 25.09 -4.26 -0.05
C GLY A 507 26.59 -3.95 -0.05
N ALA A 508 27.07 -3.01 -0.87
CA ALA A 508 28.51 -2.89 -1.14
C ALA A 508 29.34 -2.48 0.09
N VAL A 509 28.80 -1.64 0.98
CA VAL A 509 29.47 -1.22 2.22
C VAL A 509 29.57 -2.37 3.24
N PRO A 510 28.48 -3.05 3.65
CA PRO A 510 28.60 -4.20 4.56
C PRO A 510 29.42 -5.35 3.95
N PHE A 511 29.39 -5.54 2.62
CA PHE A 511 30.25 -6.51 1.95
C PHE A 511 31.73 -6.15 2.04
N TYR A 512 32.09 -4.88 1.81
CA TYR A 512 33.46 -4.41 1.97
C TYR A 512 33.97 -4.60 3.41
N GLN A 513 33.16 -4.22 4.40
CA GLN A 513 33.49 -4.36 5.82
C GLN A 513 33.63 -5.83 6.24
N CYS A 514 32.64 -6.68 5.93
CA CYS A 514 32.67 -8.11 6.25
C CYS A 514 33.86 -8.83 5.58
N ALA A 515 34.17 -8.51 4.33
CA ALA A 515 35.34 -9.07 3.65
C ALA A 515 36.66 -8.68 4.33
N GLN A 516 36.83 -7.40 4.69
CA GLN A 516 38.00 -6.90 5.42
C GLN A 516 38.17 -7.59 6.79
N GLU A 517 37.10 -7.71 7.59
CA GLU A 517 37.13 -8.42 8.88
C GLU A 517 37.54 -9.90 8.77
N GLN A 518 37.19 -10.55 7.65
CA GLN A 518 37.53 -11.95 7.38
C GLN A 518 38.87 -12.13 6.65
N GLY A 519 39.58 -11.04 6.30
CA GLY A 519 40.85 -11.09 5.57
C GLY A 519 40.72 -11.46 4.08
N ILE A 520 39.53 -11.30 3.50
CA ILE A 520 39.23 -11.57 2.09
C ILE A 520 39.22 -10.24 1.33
N GLN A 521 39.80 -10.17 0.13
CA GLN A 521 39.72 -8.98 -0.70
C GLN A 521 38.30 -8.83 -1.31
N PRO A 522 37.56 -7.74 -1.04
CA PRO A 522 36.29 -7.46 -1.71
C PRO A 522 36.53 -6.86 -3.10
N LEU A 523 35.98 -7.50 -4.14
CA LEU A 523 35.84 -6.89 -5.47
C LEU A 523 34.45 -6.25 -5.55
N ILE A 524 34.43 -4.91 -5.61
CA ILE A 524 33.21 -4.11 -5.73
C ILE A 524 32.85 -3.93 -7.20
N GLY A 525 31.56 -4.07 -7.53
CA GLY A 525 31.04 -3.83 -8.86
C GLY A 525 29.56 -4.17 -9.01
N ALA A 526 29.07 -4.16 -10.24
CA ALA A 526 27.67 -4.43 -10.56
C ALA A 526 27.50 -5.10 -11.93
N GLU A 527 26.38 -5.82 -12.11
CA GLU A 527 25.93 -6.28 -13.42
C GLU A 527 24.97 -5.28 -14.05
N VAL A 528 25.23 -4.88 -15.30
CA VAL A 528 24.32 -4.08 -16.13
C VAL A 528 23.96 -4.83 -17.41
N GLY A 529 22.86 -4.45 -18.06
CA GLY A 529 22.50 -4.98 -19.39
C GLY A 529 23.05 -4.10 -20.51
N VAL A 530 23.61 -4.69 -21.56
CA VAL A 530 23.98 -3.98 -22.79
C VAL A 530 23.51 -4.80 -24.00
N ASP A 531 22.71 -4.19 -24.87
CA ASP A 531 22.06 -4.83 -26.03
C ASP A 531 21.34 -6.17 -25.69
N GLY A 532 20.88 -6.33 -24.43
CA GLY A 532 20.21 -7.54 -23.93
C GLY A 532 21.15 -8.62 -23.36
N LYS A 533 22.47 -8.41 -23.36
CA LYS A 533 23.49 -9.28 -22.75
C LYS A 533 23.92 -8.73 -21.38
N PRO A 534 24.41 -9.57 -20.46
CA PRO A 534 25.03 -9.09 -19.22
C PRO A 534 26.43 -8.51 -19.48
N LEU A 535 26.76 -7.44 -18.76
CA LEU A 535 28.10 -6.87 -18.62
C LEU A 535 28.39 -6.70 -17.13
N LEU A 536 29.50 -7.29 -16.67
CA LEU A 536 30.00 -7.16 -15.30
C LEU A 536 31.05 -6.05 -15.26
N LEU A 537 30.84 -5.08 -14.37
CA LEU A 537 31.73 -3.92 -14.21
C LEU A 537 32.37 -3.93 -12.82
N TYR A 538 33.70 -4.02 -12.78
CA TYR A 538 34.51 -4.09 -11.56
C TYR A 538 35.25 -2.77 -11.35
N VAL A 539 35.36 -2.33 -10.10
CA VAL A 539 36.09 -1.13 -9.71
C VAL A 539 37.58 -1.43 -9.60
N GLU A 540 38.39 -0.87 -10.50
CA GLU A 540 39.86 -0.96 -10.46
C GLU A 540 40.46 0.08 -9.50
N ASN A 541 39.83 1.27 -9.41
CA ASN A 541 40.26 2.40 -8.59
C ASN A 541 39.11 3.40 -8.30
N ASP A 542 39.39 4.44 -7.52
CA ASP A 542 38.42 5.47 -7.12
C ASP A 542 37.70 6.16 -8.31
N VAL A 543 38.38 6.40 -9.43
CA VAL A 543 37.77 6.99 -10.63
C VAL A 543 36.72 6.03 -11.20
N GLY A 544 37.04 4.73 -11.22
CA GLY A 544 36.09 3.67 -11.52
C GLY A 544 34.88 3.65 -10.58
N TYR A 545 35.09 3.83 -9.28
CA TYR A 545 33.99 3.87 -8.31
C TYR A 545 33.02 5.02 -8.60
N ARG A 546 33.53 6.23 -8.83
CA ARG A 546 32.70 7.40 -9.20
C ARG A 546 31.98 7.17 -10.53
N ASN A 547 32.66 6.61 -11.53
CA ASN A 547 32.09 6.29 -12.83
C ASN A 547 30.96 5.25 -12.74
N LEU A 548 31.12 4.20 -11.92
CA LEU A 548 30.06 3.23 -11.63
C LEU A 548 28.88 3.87 -10.87
N CYS A 549 29.16 4.72 -9.88
CA CYS A 549 28.13 5.43 -9.14
C CYS A 549 27.34 6.41 -10.04
N HIS A 550 28.02 7.06 -11.00
CA HIS A 550 27.41 7.90 -12.02
C HIS A 550 26.57 7.09 -13.01
N LEU A 551 27.09 5.98 -13.53
CA LEU A 551 26.38 5.06 -14.44
C LEU A 551 25.08 4.53 -13.80
N LEU A 552 25.17 4.01 -12.57
CA LEU A 552 24.02 3.45 -11.85
C LEU A 552 23.00 4.52 -11.42
N SER A 553 23.43 5.78 -11.24
CA SER A 553 22.52 6.91 -11.01
C SER A 553 21.88 7.46 -12.30
N THR A 554 22.47 7.18 -13.45
CA THR A 554 22.04 7.74 -14.73
C THR A 554 20.90 6.91 -15.32
N ARG A 555 19.72 7.52 -15.46
CA ARG A 555 18.52 6.82 -15.96
C ARG A 555 18.67 6.47 -17.46
N SER A 556 18.68 5.18 -17.79
CA SER A 556 18.54 4.70 -19.17
C SER A 556 17.25 5.26 -19.81
N PRO A 557 17.19 5.50 -21.15
CA PRO A 557 15.98 5.99 -21.82
C PRO A 557 14.72 5.14 -21.58
N VAL A 558 14.89 3.83 -21.37
CA VAL A 558 13.80 2.90 -21.02
C VAL A 558 13.23 3.21 -19.61
N GLN A 559 14.09 3.56 -18.66
CA GLN A 559 13.67 4.01 -17.34
C GLN A 559 13.06 5.43 -17.40
N LYS A 560 13.62 6.34 -18.20
CA LYS A 560 13.05 7.70 -18.40
C LYS A 560 11.61 7.63 -18.92
N THR A 561 11.32 6.77 -19.91
CA THR A 561 9.96 6.58 -20.45
C THR A 561 9.02 5.87 -19.47
N ALA A 562 9.49 4.84 -18.75
CA ALA A 562 8.71 4.17 -17.71
C ALA A 562 8.32 5.12 -16.55
N ILE A 563 9.25 5.97 -16.11
CA ILE A 563 9.04 6.97 -15.04
C ILE A 563 8.15 8.11 -15.54
N ALA A 564 8.29 8.58 -16.78
CA ALA A 564 7.38 9.58 -17.37
C ALA A 564 5.93 9.09 -17.42
N SER A 565 5.72 7.80 -17.69
CA SER A 565 4.39 7.16 -17.62
C SER A 565 3.84 7.13 -16.19
N ALA A 566 4.67 6.86 -15.18
CA ALA A 566 4.27 6.91 -13.77
C ALA A 566 3.99 8.34 -13.26
N ASN A 567 4.83 9.33 -13.62
CA ASN A 567 4.64 10.72 -13.21
C ASN A 567 3.41 11.39 -13.84
N LYS A 568 2.95 10.94 -15.01
CA LYS A 568 1.61 11.29 -15.54
C LYS A 568 0.46 10.86 -14.63
N GLY A 569 0.67 9.86 -13.76
CA GLY A 569 -0.24 9.52 -12.65
C GLY A 569 -0.12 10.45 -11.43
N ARG A 570 1.10 10.94 -11.12
CA ARG A 570 1.39 11.76 -9.93
C ARG A 570 0.65 13.11 -9.89
N ALA A 571 0.24 13.64 -11.05
CA ALA A 571 -0.63 14.81 -11.13
C ALA A 571 -2.02 14.60 -10.47
N ARG A 572 -2.46 13.36 -10.22
CA ARG A 572 -3.79 13.04 -9.69
C ARG A 572 -3.77 12.48 -8.25
N GLY A 573 -3.53 13.38 -7.29
CA GLY A 573 -4.09 13.28 -5.93
C GLY A 573 -3.29 12.46 -4.89
N ARG A 574 -3.02 13.08 -3.73
CA ARG A 574 -2.44 12.44 -2.54
C ARG A 574 -3.42 11.41 -1.95
N ASN A 575 -3.24 10.11 -2.23
CA ASN A 575 -4.21 9.08 -1.81
C ASN A 575 -3.59 7.82 -1.15
N HIS A 576 -3.30 7.93 0.15
CA HIS A 576 -2.46 7.01 0.95
C HIS A 576 -3.01 5.58 1.22
N ARG A 577 -4.09 5.12 0.56
CA ARG A 577 -4.70 3.79 0.82
C ARG A 577 -4.70 2.80 -0.36
N ALA A 578 -4.07 3.14 -1.50
CA ALA A 578 -3.96 2.23 -2.66
C ALA A 578 -2.73 1.30 -2.63
N ILE A 579 -1.81 1.49 -1.68
CA ILE A 579 -0.42 0.99 -1.77
C ILE A 579 -0.33 -0.56 -1.80
N THR A 580 -1.20 -1.29 -1.11
CA THR A 580 -1.08 -2.76 -0.94
C THR A 580 -1.42 -3.60 -2.18
N ARG A 581 -1.99 -3.04 -3.25
CA ARG A 581 -2.32 -3.76 -4.50
C ARG A 581 -1.60 -3.26 -5.75
N GLY A 582 -0.58 -2.39 -5.59
CA GLY A 582 0.14 -1.75 -6.69
C GLY A 582 1.66 -1.96 -6.73
N ILE A 583 2.25 -2.75 -5.82
CA ILE A 583 3.71 -2.86 -5.67
C ILE A 583 4.36 -3.69 -6.81
N GLN A 584 3.64 -4.64 -7.39
CA GLN A 584 4.24 -5.62 -8.31
C GLN A 584 4.79 -5.02 -9.63
N PRO A 585 4.11 -4.09 -10.33
CA PRO A 585 4.70 -3.40 -11.49
C PRO A 585 5.84 -2.45 -11.12
N VAL A 586 6.06 -2.16 -9.83
CA VAL A 586 7.04 -1.19 -9.36
C VAL A 586 8.41 -1.83 -9.14
N VAL A 587 8.50 -3.07 -8.65
CA VAL A 587 9.80 -3.77 -8.49
C VAL A 587 10.51 -3.89 -9.84
N ARG A 588 9.81 -4.38 -10.89
CA ARG A 588 10.33 -4.50 -12.27
C ARG A 588 10.52 -3.14 -12.99
N ARG A 589 10.23 -1.99 -12.35
CA ARG A 589 10.40 -0.62 -12.89
C ARG A 589 11.40 0.24 -12.11
N ILE A 590 11.58 0.01 -10.80
CA ILE A 590 12.60 0.67 -9.97
C ILE A 590 13.89 -0.17 -9.98
N CYS A 591 13.78 -1.49 -9.83
CA CYS A 591 14.89 -2.44 -9.96
C CYS A 591 14.97 -2.99 -11.40
N GLY A 592 14.39 -2.27 -12.36
CA GLY A 592 14.30 -2.71 -13.75
C GLY A 592 15.66 -2.60 -14.43
N HIS A 593 16.28 -3.75 -14.67
CA HIS A 593 17.49 -3.98 -15.48
C HIS A 593 17.79 -2.79 -16.40
N ALA A 594 18.80 -2.00 -16.07
CA ALA A 594 19.26 -0.92 -16.94
C ALA A 594 19.93 -1.57 -18.15
N ASN A 595 19.14 -1.78 -19.21
CA ASN A 595 19.63 -2.20 -20.50
C ASN A 595 20.02 -0.95 -21.30
N TRP A 596 21.31 -0.82 -21.56
CA TRP A 596 21.94 0.23 -22.35
C TRP A 596 22.12 -0.24 -23.80
N THR A 597 22.33 0.68 -24.73
CA THR A 597 22.99 0.33 -26.01
C THR A 597 24.48 0.61 -25.92
N CYS A 598 25.28 0.01 -26.79
CA CYS A 598 26.72 0.30 -26.88
C CYS A 598 26.99 1.82 -26.99
N ASP A 599 26.22 2.54 -27.81
CA ASP A 599 26.38 3.99 -28.04
C ASP A 599 26.02 4.82 -26.79
N GLN A 600 25.06 4.36 -25.98
CA GLN A 600 24.69 5.03 -24.73
C GLN A 600 25.75 4.81 -23.65
N LEU A 601 26.43 3.66 -23.65
CA LEU A 601 27.55 3.39 -22.76
C LEU A 601 28.81 4.17 -23.18
N ALA A 602 29.04 4.29 -24.49
CA ALA A 602 30.13 5.09 -25.07
C ALA A 602 30.02 6.61 -24.78
N ALA A 603 28.82 7.09 -24.46
CA ALA A 603 28.57 8.49 -24.06
C ALA A 603 28.83 8.77 -22.56
N LEU A 604 29.35 7.80 -21.80
CA LEU A 604 29.61 7.90 -20.36
C LEU A 604 31.09 7.57 -20.04
N PRO A 605 31.66 8.15 -18.98
CA PRO A 605 33.05 7.87 -18.59
C PRO A 605 33.18 6.43 -18.08
N MET A 606 34.08 5.66 -18.71
CA MET A 606 34.36 4.25 -18.39
C MET A 606 35.77 4.04 -17.80
N GLU A 607 36.48 5.11 -17.44
CA GLU A 607 37.82 5.05 -16.85
C GLU A 607 37.80 4.39 -15.46
N GLY A 608 38.87 3.66 -15.11
CA GLY A 608 38.99 2.96 -13.82
C GLY A 608 38.04 1.77 -13.63
N LEU A 609 37.27 1.40 -14.66
CA LEU A 609 36.45 0.20 -14.67
C LEU A 609 37.10 -0.92 -15.49
N ILE A 610 37.03 -2.13 -14.97
CA ILE A 610 37.29 -3.37 -15.72
C ILE A 610 35.94 -3.94 -16.13
N ALA A 611 35.84 -4.42 -17.37
CA ALA A 611 34.61 -4.93 -17.96
C ALA A 611 34.75 -6.39 -18.38
N VAL A 612 33.80 -7.24 -17.97
CA VAL A 612 33.74 -8.64 -18.38
C VAL A 612 32.37 -8.92 -18.99
N GLY A 613 32.31 -9.31 -20.26
CA GLY A 613 31.04 -9.43 -20.98
C GLY A 613 31.07 -10.31 -22.24
N GLN A 614 29.91 -10.41 -22.89
CA GLN A 614 29.66 -11.31 -24.04
C GLN A 614 29.65 -10.58 -25.40
N ASP A 615 30.24 -9.38 -25.49
CA ASP A 615 30.23 -8.59 -26.72
C ASP A 615 31.56 -7.87 -26.95
N VAL A 616 32.34 -8.38 -27.91
CA VAL A 616 33.67 -7.87 -28.23
C VAL A 616 33.63 -6.43 -28.75
N ARG A 617 32.48 -5.92 -29.22
CA ARG A 617 32.35 -4.49 -29.61
C ARG A 617 32.70 -3.53 -28.47
N LEU A 618 32.56 -3.98 -27.21
CA LEU A 618 32.81 -3.16 -26.02
C LEU A 618 34.30 -2.98 -25.69
N HIS A 619 35.23 -3.71 -26.31
CA HIS A 619 36.66 -3.60 -25.98
C HIS A 619 37.23 -2.20 -26.22
N THR A 620 36.67 -1.45 -27.16
CA THR A 620 37.04 -0.05 -27.46
C THR A 620 36.64 0.95 -26.38
N LEU A 621 35.69 0.59 -25.49
CA LEU A 621 35.29 1.43 -24.35
C LEU A 621 36.13 1.16 -23.10
N PHE A 622 36.81 0.01 -23.06
CA PHE A 622 37.60 -0.47 -21.95
C PHE A 622 38.97 -0.95 -22.45
N GLU A 623 39.70 -0.08 -23.13
CA GLU A 623 41.04 -0.40 -23.65
C GLU A 623 41.96 -0.90 -22.52
N GLY A 624 42.58 -2.06 -22.73
CA GLY A 624 43.39 -2.77 -21.73
C GLY A 624 42.63 -3.26 -20.49
N ARG A 625 41.29 -3.19 -20.50
CA ARG A 625 40.39 -3.43 -19.35
C ARG A 625 39.15 -4.28 -19.69
N PHE A 626 39.04 -4.79 -20.92
CA PHE A 626 37.97 -5.69 -21.34
C PHE A 626 38.41 -7.16 -21.35
N TYR A 627 37.55 -8.05 -20.86
CA TYR A 627 37.73 -9.50 -20.94
C TYR A 627 36.46 -10.16 -21.52
N LEU A 628 36.63 -11.15 -22.38
CA LEU A 628 35.52 -11.88 -23.01
C LEU A 628 35.09 -13.05 -22.11
N SER A 629 33.85 -13.01 -21.63
CA SER A 629 33.35 -13.96 -20.64
C SER A 629 33.04 -15.34 -21.23
N VAL A 630 33.52 -16.41 -20.58
CA VAL A 630 33.24 -17.80 -20.95
C VAL A 630 32.53 -18.51 -19.79
N SER A 631 31.36 -19.10 -20.04
CA SER A 631 30.55 -19.78 -19.00
C SER A 631 30.64 -21.31 -19.03
N HIS A 632 31.08 -21.91 -20.14
CA HIS A 632 31.35 -23.34 -20.26
C HIS A 632 32.48 -23.59 -21.28
N PRO A 633 33.34 -24.62 -21.10
CA PRO A 633 34.41 -24.93 -22.05
C PRO A 633 33.93 -25.12 -23.50
N ASP A 634 32.79 -25.79 -23.71
CA ASP A 634 32.21 -25.99 -25.05
C ASP A 634 31.89 -24.69 -25.78
N SER A 635 31.61 -23.60 -25.05
CA SER A 635 31.31 -22.30 -25.63
C SER A 635 32.51 -21.66 -26.33
N ILE A 636 33.75 -22.02 -25.94
CA ILE A 636 34.98 -21.44 -26.50
C ILE A 636 35.05 -21.65 -28.03
N ARG A 637 34.56 -22.79 -28.52
CA ARG A 637 34.56 -23.14 -29.97
C ARG A 637 33.73 -22.18 -30.84
N ASN A 638 32.84 -21.40 -30.23
CA ASN A 638 31.96 -20.44 -30.91
C ASN A 638 32.32 -18.97 -30.62
N LEU A 639 33.43 -18.72 -29.91
CA LEU A 639 33.94 -17.38 -29.61
C LEU A 639 35.09 -17.02 -30.56
N PRO A 640 35.38 -15.72 -30.74
CA PRO A 640 36.64 -15.27 -31.33
C PRO A 640 37.86 -15.85 -30.58
N ALA A 641 38.98 -15.97 -31.29
CA ALA A 641 40.24 -16.38 -30.69
C ALA A 641 40.67 -15.43 -29.55
N ASP A 642 41.43 -15.98 -28.60
CA ASP A 642 42.01 -15.22 -27.49
C ASP A 642 42.99 -14.16 -28.04
N ASP A 643 42.70 -12.90 -27.77
CA ASP A 643 43.43 -11.73 -28.25
C ASP A 643 43.78 -10.85 -27.05
N PRO A 644 44.99 -10.26 -26.98
CA PRO A 644 45.37 -9.35 -25.89
C PRO A 644 44.42 -8.16 -25.64
N ARG A 645 43.53 -7.82 -26.59
CA ARG A 645 42.51 -6.77 -26.48
C ARG A 645 41.19 -7.24 -25.86
N TRP A 646 40.91 -8.55 -25.81
CA TRP A 646 39.70 -9.12 -25.21
C TRP A 646 39.93 -10.51 -24.57
N PRO A 647 40.95 -10.68 -23.71
CA PRO A 647 41.34 -11.99 -23.17
C PRO A 647 40.17 -12.78 -22.56
N LEU A 648 40.14 -14.08 -22.83
CA LEU A 648 39.11 -15.01 -22.34
C LEU A 648 39.22 -15.21 -20.82
N VAL A 649 38.10 -15.10 -20.10
CA VAL A 649 38.02 -15.36 -18.65
C VAL A 649 36.83 -16.23 -18.29
N ALA A 650 37.02 -17.19 -17.38
CA ALA A 650 35.96 -18.07 -16.92
C ALA A 650 35.03 -17.35 -15.92
N ILE A 651 33.73 -17.33 -16.20
CA ILE A 651 32.69 -16.71 -15.37
C ILE A 651 31.57 -17.70 -15.08
N LEU A 652 31.37 -18.02 -13.81
CA LEU A 652 30.23 -18.80 -13.32
C LEU A 652 29.30 -17.89 -12.50
N PRO A 653 28.03 -17.70 -12.91
CA PRO A 653 27.06 -16.92 -12.14
C PRO A 653 26.57 -17.68 -10.90
N VAL A 654 26.73 -17.10 -9.71
CA VAL A 654 26.37 -17.70 -8.43
C VAL A 654 25.22 -16.93 -7.79
N HIS A 655 24.16 -17.66 -7.40
CA HIS A 655 22.90 -17.11 -6.88
C HIS A 655 22.38 -17.85 -5.64
N TYR A 656 22.97 -18.97 -5.25
CA TYR A 656 22.64 -19.71 -4.04
C TYR A 656 23.85 -20.48 -3.50
N GLU A 657 23.73 -21.06 -2.31
CA GLU A 657 24.85 -21.69 -1.58
C GLU A 657 25.19 -23.07 -2.16
N SER A 658 24.33 -24.07 -1.97
CA SER A 658 24.57 -25.46 -2.38
C SER A 658 23.57 -25.95 -3.43
N SER A 659 23.85 -27.09 -4.06
CA SER A 659 22.87 -27.75 -4.95
C SER A 659 21.59 -28.21 -4.24
N MET A 660 21.54 -28.21 -2.89
CA MET A 660 20.33 -28.49 -2.09
C MET A 660 19.47 -27.24 -1.84
N ASP A 661 19.91 -26.06 -2.29
CA ASP A 661 19.22 -24.78 -2.14
C ASP A 661 18.50 -24.33 -3.42
N ASP A 662 18.50 -25.17 -4.46
CA ASP A 662 17.85 -24.91 -5.75
C ASP A 662 16.37 -24.51 -5.58
N TRP A 663 15.64 -25.16 -4.67
CA TRP A 663 14.25 -24.83 -4.33
C TRP A 663 14.09 -23.44 -3.70
N LYS A 664 15.07 -22.94 -2.92
CA LYS A 664 15.03 -21.58 -2.36
C LYS A 664 15.12 -20.56 -3.51
N PHE A 665 15.98 -20.84 -4.48
CA PHE A 665 16.13 -20.03 -5.69
C PHE A 665 14.86 -20.09 -6.54
N ASP A 666 14.34 -21.29 -6.85
CA ASP A 666 13.11 -21.47 -7.63
C ASP A 666 11.91 -20.74 -7.00
N VAL A 667 11.83 -20.69 -5.66
CA VAL A 667 10.85 -19.88 -4.91
C VAL A 667 11.01 -18.39 -5.17
N VAL A 668 12.20 -17.80 -4.95
CA VAL A 668 12.37 -16.35 -5.17
C VAL A 668 12.20 -15.97 -6.65
N GLN A 669 12.62 -16.83 -7.58
CA GLN A 669 12.37 -16.69 -9.02
C GLN A 669 10.87 -16.72 -9.35
N SER A 670 10.08 -17.57 -8.70
CA SER A 670 8.62 -17.60 -8.85
C SER A 670 7.93 -16.38 -8.25
N ILE A 671 8.41 -15.85 -7.11
CA ILE A 671 7.94 -14.57 -6.56
C ILE A 671 8.28 -13.42 -7.53
N ARG A 672 9.51 -13.38 -8.07
CA ARG A 672 10.00 -12.35 -9.01
C ARG A 672 9.22 -12.31 -10.32
N THR A 673 8.85 -13.48 -10.84
CA THR A 673 8.12 -13.63 -12.12
C THR A 673 6.60 -13.76 -11.98
N LEU A 674 6.08 -13.77 -10.75
CA LEU A 674 4.66 -13.91 -10.42
C LEU A 674 4.03 -15.19 -11.00
N THR A 675 4.77 -16.29 -10.90
CA THR A 675 4.39 -17.60 -11.43
C THR A 675 4.35 -18.67 -10.34
N LEU A 676 3.55 -19.72 -10.54
CA LEU A 676 3.53 -20.88 -9.64
C LEU A 676 4.88 -21.61 -9.68
N LEU A 677 5.24 -22.34 -8.61
CA LEU A 677 6.57 -22.94 -8.44
C LEU A 677 7.02 -23.76 -9.66
N LYS A 678 6.12 -24.57 -10.24
CA LYS A 678 6.38 -25.42 -11.41
C LYS A 678 6.00 -24.78 -12.76
N GLN A 679 5.49 -23.56 -12.77
CA GLN A 679 5.17 -22.82 -14.00
C GLN A 679 6.45 -22.27 -14.63
N ARG A 680 6.59 -22.45 -15.96
CA ARG A 680 7.66 -21.87 -16.78
C ARG A 680 7.35 -20.42 -17.14
N HIS A 681 8.38 -19.59 -17.27
CA HIS A 681 8.30 -18.20 -17.72
C HIS A 681 9.65 -17.79 -18.34
N PRO A 682 9.72 -16.99 -19.41
CA PRO A 682 10.99 -16.66 -20.08
C PRO A 682 12.06 -16.07 -19.14
N ASP A 683 11.70 -15.07 -18.34
CA ASP A 683 12.62 -14.46 -17.35
C ASP A 683 12.98 -15.39 -16.17
N LYS A 684 12.32 -16.54 -15.99
CA LYS A 684 12.49 -17.39 -14.80
C LYS A 684 13.68 -18.32 -15.02
N ALA A 685 14.81 -18.02 -14.39
CA ALA A 685 15.96 -18.90 -14.40
C ALA A 685 15.59 -20.25 -13.75
N GLN A 686 15.75 -21.35 -14.49
CA GLN A 686 15.55 -22.71 -14.01
C GLN A 686 16.75 -23.57 -14.42
N GLY A 687 17.45 -24.16 -13.46
CA GLY A 687 18.67 -24.95 -13.70
C GLY A 687 19.53 -25.13 -12.45
N SER A 688 20.15 -26.30 -12.30
CA SER A 688 20.81 -26.77 -11.07
C SER A 688 22.29 -26.34 -10.90
N ARG A 689 22.74 -25.29 -11.60
CA ARG A 689 24.16 -24.87 -11.68
C ARG A 689 24.41 -23.39 -11.36
N PHE A 690 23.67 -22.83 -10.40
CA PHE A 690 23.92 -21.48 -9.86
C PHE A 690 24.30 -21.49 -8.36
N HIS A 691 24.70 -22.66 -7.83
CA HIS A 691 25.29 -22.79 -6.49
C HIS A 691 26.74 -22.27 -6.48
N PHE A 692 27.32 -22.04 -5.29
CA PHE A 692 28.72 -21.62 -5.17
C PHE A 692 29.65 -22.79 -5.56
N PRO A 693 30.43 -22.69 -6.65
CA PRO A 693 31.26 -23.80 -7.13
C PRO A 693 32.48 -24.02 -6.22
N THR A 694 32.80 -25.28 -5.92
CA THR A 694 33.97 -25.60 -5.10
C THR A 694 35.28 -25.38 -5.86
N THR A 695 36.37 -25.16 -5.13
CA THR A 695 37.73 -25.11 -5.70
C THR A 695 38.16 -26.44 -6.34
N VAL A 696 37.43 -27.55 -6.14
CA VAL A 696 37.59 -28.79 -6.93
C VAL A 696 36.82 -28.67 -8.25
N THR A 697 35.53 -28.34 -8.19
CA THR A 697 34.63 -28.19 -9.35
C THR A 697 35.19 -27.23 -10.41
N TRP A 698 35.78 -26.10 -10.00
CA TRP A 698 36.48 -25.19 -10.92
C TRP A 698 37.64 -25.86 -11.68
N ARG A 699 38.49 -26.63 -10.98
CA ARG A 699 39.67 -27.28 -11.57
C ARG A 699 39.31 -28.46 -12.46
N GLU A 700 38.17 -29.11 -12.20
CA GLU A 700 37.63 -30.17 -13.06
C GLU A 700 37.00 -29.58 -14.32
N LEU A 701 36.16 -28.56 -14.18
CA LEU A 701 35.46 -27.91 -15.30
C LEU A 701 36.42 -27.22 -16.28
N TRP A 702 37.47 -26.57 -15.78
CA TRP A 702 38.41 -25.80 -16.61
C TRP A 702 39.79 -26.47 -16.77
N LYS A 703 39.85 -27.80 -16.59
CA LYS A 703 41.09 -28.60 -16.66
C LYS A 703 41.89 -28.39 -17.96
N GLU A 704 41.21 -28.23 -19.08
CA GLU A 704 41.82 -28.00 -20.41
C GLU A 704 42.26 -26.53 -20.63
N TYR A 705 41.73 -25.59 -19.84
CA TYR A 705 41.90 -24.14 -20.03
C TYR A 705 42.33 -23.43 -18.73
N PRO A 706 43.41 -23.87 -18.05
CA PRO A 706 43.78 -23.35 -16.73
C PRO A 706 44.08 -21.84 -16.71
N LEU A 707 44.54 -21.28 -17.84
CA LEU A 707 44.78 -19.84 -17.99
C LEU A 707 43.53 -19.00 -17.71
N LEU A 708 42.33 -19.50 -18.05
CA LEU A 708 41.06 -18.79 -17.79
C LEU A 708 40.75 -18.68 -16.28
N LEU A 709 41.34 -19.55 -15.44
CA LEU A 709 41.31 -19.42 -13.98
C LEU A 709 42.32 -18.38 -13.50
N GLU A 710 43.52 -18.35 -14.09
CA GLU A 710 44.55 -17.34 -13.77
C GLU A 710 44.07 -15.92 -14.09
N ARG A 711 43.32 -15.71 -15.18
CA ARG A 711 42.65 -14.43 -15.47
C ARG A 711 41.66 -13.99 -14.39
N THR A 712 41.06 -14.91 -13.62
CA THR A 712 40.19 -14.52 -12.49
C THR A 712 41.00 -13.88 -11.35
N CYS A 713 42.21 -14.39 -11.11
CA CYS A 713 43.15 -13.86 -10.13
C CYS A 713 43.79 -12.54 -10.61
N GLU A 714 44.03 -12.41 -11.92
CA GLU A 714 44.51 -11.16 -12.54
C GLU A 714 43.53 -10.00 -12.31
N ILE A 715 42.23 -10.20 -12.59
CA ILE A 715 41.20 -9.17 -12.36
C ILE A 715 41.15 -8.78 -10.87
N ALA A 716 41.26 -9.75 -9.95
CA ALA A 716 41.33 -9.46 -8.52
C ALA A 716 42.59 -8.64 -8.14
N ALA A 717 43.77 -9.01 -8.67
CA ALA A 717 45.01 -8.27 -8.41
C ALA A 717 44.93 -6.81 -8.91
N ARG A 718 44.28 -6.57 -10.06
CA ARG A 718 44.05 -5.21 -10.57
C ARG A 718 43.13 -4.38 -9.66
N CYS A 719 42.07 -4.99 -9.13
CA CYS A 719 41.16 -4.34 -8.18
C CYS A 719 41.73 -4.18 -6.76
N GLN A 720 42.99 -4.58 -6.49
CA GLN A 720 43.57 -4.52 -5.14
C GLN A 720 43.89 -3.09 -4.67
N GLY A 721 43.98 -2.13 -5.61
CA GLY A 721 44.29 -0.73 -5.29
C GLY A 721 43.11 0.10 -4.76
N PHE A 722 41.87 -0.35 -4.98
CA PHE A 722 40.68 0.41 -4.58
C PHE A 722 40.38 0.32 -3.08
N GLN A 723 39.96 1.43 -2.48
CA GLN A 723 39.41 1.48 -1.13
C GLN A 723 38.04 2.16 -1.13
N MET A 724 37.04 1.51 -0.53
CA MET A 724 35.72 2.12 -0.33
C MET A 724 35.85 3.37 0.55
N PRO A 725 35.15 4.49 0.26
CA PRO A 725 35.22 5.73 1.05
C PRO A 725 34.46 5.60 2.39
N VAL A 726 34.88 4.68 3.24
CA VAL A 726 34.45 4.50 4.64
C VAL A 726 35.31 5.40 5.51
N GLY A 727 34.72 6.22 6.38
CA GLY A 727 35.49 7.24 7.10
C GLY A 727 34.69 8.16 8.02
N PRO A 728 35.33 9.22 8.56
CA PRO A 728 34.69 10.17 9.47
C PRO A 728 33.61 11.01 8.77
N PRO A 729 32.63 11.55 9.51
CA PRO A 729 31.57 12.40 8.96
C PRO A 729 32.08 13.62 8.17
N GLN A 730 31.46 13.88 7.02
CA GLN A 730 31.78 14.99 6.12
C GLN A 730 30.61 15.98 6.06
N PHE A 731 30.72 17.10 6.77
CA PHE A 731 29.71 18.17 6.76
C PHE A 731 29.77 18.98 5.44
N PRO A 732 28.63 19.52 4.96
CA PRO A 732 28.62 20.51 3.88
C PRO A 732 29.27 21.82 4.32
N ASP A 733 30.06 22.45 3.43
CA ASP A 733 30.67 23.77 3.68
C ASP A 733 29.62 24.81 4.11
N TYR A 734 29.79 25.38 5.30
CA TYR A 734 29.01 26.54 5.72
C TYR A 734 29.84 27.82 5.60
N ARG A 735 29.37 28.78 4.80
CA ARG A 735 30.03 30.07 4.58
C ARG A 735 29.22 31.20 5.20
N PRO A 736 29.60 31.72 6.38
CA PRO A 736 28.92 32.84 7.01
C PRO A 736 28.82 34.08 6.11
N VAL A 737 27.65 34.71 6.12
CA VAL A 737 27.33 35.90 5.31
C VAL A 737 28.23 37.10 5.68
N ASP A 738 28.78 37.13 6.90
CA ASP A 738 29.71 38.15 7.36
C ASP A 738 31.19 37.85 7.08
N GLY A 739 31.49 36.78 6.33
CA GLY A 739 32.84 36.37 5.95
C GLY A 739 33.71 35.84 7.10
N SER A 740 33.20 35.74 8.33
CA SER A 740 33.95 35.18 9.46
C SER A 740 33.94 33.64 9.46
N SER A 741 34.83 33.02 10.23
CA SER A 741 34.89 31.56 10.31
C SER A 741 33.65 30.96 10.98
N PRO A 742 33.23 29.71 10.65
CA PRO A 742 32.10 29.03 11.27
C PRO A 742 32.09 29.12 12.81
N ARG A 743 33.23 28.85 13.46
CA ARG A 743 33.44 29.02 14.91
C ARG A 743 33.10 30.43 15.43
N THR A 744 33.55 31.46 14.71
CA THR A 744 33.32 32.86 15.07
C THR A 744 31.84 33.24 14.91
N PHE A 745 31.22 32.79 13.81
CA PHE A 745 29.83 33.07 13.50
C PHE A 745 28.86 32.35 14.45
N LEU A 746 29.08 31.06 14.70
CA LEU A 746 28.34 30.26 15.68
C LEU A 746 28.38 30.91 17.07
N ARG A 747 29.57 31.35 17.53
CA ARG A 747 29.71 32.08 18.80
C ARG A 747 28.94 33.40 18.81
N LYS A 748 28.96 34.20 17.74
CA LYS A 748 28.16 35.43 17.62
C LYS A 748 26.66 35.14 17.77
N LEU A 749 26.15 34.09 17.11
CA LEU A 749 24.74 33.69 17.17
C LEU A 749 24.34 33.22 18.58
N VAL A 750 25.14 32.35 19.22
CA VAL A 750 24.88 31.87 20.58
C VAL A 750 24.87 33.02 21.59
N MET A 751 25.84 33.94 21.51
CA MET A 751 25.90 35.12 22.41
C MET A 751 24.74 36.09 22.19
N ARG A 752 24.17 36.18 20.98
CA ARG A 752 22.91 36.91 20.73
C ARG A 752 21.73 36.19 21.38
N GLY A 753 21.58 34.89 21.11
CA GLY A 753 20.51 34.05 21.67
C GLY A 753 20.49 34.04 23.20
N LEU A 754 21.66 34.04 23.85
CA LEU A 754 21.79 34.10 25.30
C LEU A 754 21.24 35.43 25.88
N ARG A 755 21.47 36.55 25.18
CA ARG A 755 20.88 37.87 25.55
C ARG A 755 19.37 37.92 25.34
N GLU A 756 18.86 37.25 24.31
CA GLU A 756 17.41 37.12 24.01
C GLU A 756 16.67 36.21 25.01
N ARG A 757 17.31 35.13 25.48
CA ARG A 757 16.69 34.09 26.33
C ARG A 757 16.81 34.38 27.83
N TYR A 758 17.86 35.06 28.29
CA TYR A 758 18.15 35.25 29.72
C TYR A 758 18.21 36.72 30.17
N PRO A 759 17.63 37.06 31.34
CA PRO A 759 17.78 38.37 31.95
C PRO A 759 19.21 38.59 32.45
N GLU A 760 19.65 39.85 32.48
CA GLU A 760 21.00 40.32 32.83
C GLU A 760 21.64 39.55 34.00
N SER A 761 20.90 39.45 35.11
CA SER A 761 21.30 38.81 36.37
C SER A 761 21.72 37.35 36.25
N ARG A 762 21.29 36.63 35.19
CA ARG A 762 21.67 35.23 34.94
C ARG A 762 22.67 35.06 33.79
N ARG A 763 22.90 36.09 32.95
CA ARG A 763 23.70 35.96 31.72
C ARG A 763 25.13 35.46 31.98
N ALA A 764 25.81 35.98 33.00
CA ALA A 764 27.20 35.61 33.29
C ALA A 764 27.38 34.11 33.61
N SER A 765 26.46 33.51 34.38
CA SER A 765 26.49 32.08 34.70
C SER A 765 26.23 31.22 33.46
N MET A 766 25.19 31.57 32.68
CA MET A 766 24.83 30.85 31.45
C MET A 766 25.92 30.98 30.37
N GLN A 767 26.61 32.13 30.30
CA GLN A 767 27.67 32.37 29.32
C GLN A 767 28.86 31.44 29.55
N ARG A 768 29.19 31.11 30.81
CA ARG A 768 30.25 30.16 31.14
C ARG A 768 29.97 28.79 30.53
N GLN A 769 28.78 28.23 30.79
CA GLN A 769 28.37 26.95 30.23
C GLN A 769 28.26 27.00 28.70
N ALA A 770 27.74 28.09 28.12
CA ALA A 770 27.66 28.23 26.67
C ALA A 770 29.05 28.24 25.99
N GLU A 771 30.06 28.83 26.63
CA GLU A 771 31.45 28.80 26.15
C GLU A 771 32.10 27.42 26.32
N GLU A 772 31.77 26.69 27.39
CA GLU A 772 32.19 25.29 27.59
C GLU A 772 31.58 24.36 26.52
N GLU A 773 30.29 24.50 26.21
CA GLU A 773 29.64 23.76 25.10
C GLU A 773 30.26 24.11 23.75
N LEU A 774 30.45 25.41 23.45
CA LEU A 774 31.11 25.87 22.22
C LEU A 774 32.54 25.36 22.07
N THR A 775 33.28 25.25 23.17
CA THR A 775 34.64 24.69 23.17
C THR A 775 34.60 23.22 22.79
N ILE A 776 33.70 22.41 23.40
CA ILE A 776 33.56 20.99 23.07
C ILE A 776 33.10 20.78 21.62
N ILE A 777 32.21 21.63 21.09
CA ILE A 777 31.78 21.59 19.68
C ILE A 777 32.94 21.88 18.72
N SER A 778 33.82 22.83 19.07
CA SER A 778 34.99 23.18 18.25
C SER A 778 36.12 22.16 18.36
N ASP A 779 36.32 21.54 19.52
CA ASP A 779 37.28 20.44 19.73
C ASP A 779 36.97 19.20 18.88
N VAL A 780 35.72 19.06 18.40
CA VAL A 780 35.28 17.97 17.51
C VAL A 780 35.02 18.43 16.06
N GLY A 781 35.17 19.73 15.77
CA GLY A 781 35.02 20.31 14.43
C GLY A 781 33.59 20.35 13.89
N TYR A 782 32.57 20.45 14.75
CA TYR A 782 31.15 20.35 14.36
C TYR A 782 30.46 21.70 14.15
N GLU A 783 31.18 22.83 14.10
CA GLU A 783 30.55 24.15 13.99
C GLU A 783 29.70 24.31 12.73
N GLU A 784 30.12 23.72 11.60
CA GLU A 784 29.35 23.75 10.35
C GLU A 784 28.02 22.98 10.46
N TYR A 785 27.97 21.88 11.24
CA TYR A 785 26.73 21.11 11.46
C TYR A 785 25.65 21.94 12.15
N PHE A 786 26.00 22.62 13.25
CA PHE A 786 25.08 23.49 13.98
C PHE A 786 24.60 24.66 13.11
N LEU A 787 25.46 25.19 12.24
CA LEU A 787 25.11 26.28 11.32
C LEU A 787 24.22 25.81 10.16
N VAL A 788 24.49 24.66 9.56
CA VAL A 788 23.64 24.02 8.52
C VAL A 788 22.22 23.75 9.05
N VAL A 789 22.11 23.25 10.29
CA VAL A 789 20.81 23.03 10.95
C VAL A 789 20.12 24.36 11.25
N TRP A 790 20.82 25.32 11.86
CA TRP A 790 20.27 26.65 12.16
C TRP A 790 19.77 27.35 10.90
N ASP A 791 20.55 27.35 9.82
CA ASP A 791 20.27 28.05 8.58
C ASP A 791 19.10 27.42 7.79
N LEU A 792 18.91 26.10 7.86
CA LEU A 792 17.69 25.45 7.38
C LEU A 792 16.46 25.90 8.20
N LEU A 793 16.59 25.99 9.53
CA LEU A 793 15.49 26.42 10.39
C LEU A 793 15.11 27.89 10.20
N GLN A 794 16.05 28.74 9.80
CA GLN A 794 15.76 30.12 9.41
C GLN A 794 14.88 30.19 8.15
N ASP A 795 15.16 29.36 7.13
CA ASP A 795 14.28 29.25 5.94
C ASP A 795 12.91 28.69 6.29
N CYS A 796 12.84 27.65 7.14
CA CYS A 796 11.57 27.13 7.65
C CYS A 796 10.77 28.22 8.38
N ARG A 797 11.42 29.06 9.19
CA ARG A 797 10.77 30.19 9.89
C ARG A 797 10.24 31.23 8.91
N ALA A 798 10.92 31.49 7.80
CA ALA A 798 10.47 32.39 6.73
C ALA A 798 9.25 31.84 5.96
N GLU A 799 9.24 30.54 5.63
CA GLU A 799 8.14 29.83 4.95
C GLU A 799 6.95 29.45 5.87
N GLY A 800 6.91 30.03 7.08
CA GLY A 800 5.86 29.83 8.09
C GLY A 800 5.81 28.41 8.67
N ILE A 801 6.89 27.64 8.57
CA ILE A 801 7.01 26.26 9.06
C ILE A 801 7.63 26.29 10.46
N HIS A 802 6.81 26.05 11.49
CA HIS A 802 7.26 25.81 12.86
C HIS A 802 7.76 24.35 13.04
N TRP A 803 8.60 24.11 14.04
CA TRP A 803 9.21 22.79 14.35
C TRP A 803 9.26 22.52 15.85
N ILE A 804 9.60 21.28 16.23
CA ILE A 804 10.00 20.89 17.60
C ILE A 804 11.22 19.96 17.52
N THR A 805 12.23 20.15 18.37
CA THR A 805 13.40 19.26 18.47
C THR A 805 13.11 18.06 19.38
N ARG A 806 13.67 16.89 19.05
CA ARG A 806 13.71 15.69 19.91
C ARG A 806 15.14 15.21 20.16
N GLY A 807 15.26 14.04 20.81
CA GLY A 807 16.54 13.44 21.13
C GLY A 807 17.29 14.19 22.23
N SER A 808 18.61 14.02 22.28
CA SER A 808 19.49 14.73 23.21
C SER A 808 19.87 16.14 22.73
N ALA A 809 19.47 16.58 21.53
CA ALA A 809 19.69 17.95 21.07
C ALA A 809 18.99 19.03 21.94
N ALA A 810 18.00 18.63 22.75
CA ALA A 810 17.40 19.46 23.80
C ALA A 810 18.28 19.62 25.06
N ASP A 811 19.29 18.75 25.25
CA ASP A 811 20.21 18.78 26.40
C ASP A 811 21.33 19.86 26.25
N SER A 812 21.28 20.71 25.21
CA SER A 812 22.30 21.72 24.89
C SER A 812 21.81 23.16 24.99
N LEU A 813 22.58 23.99 25.71
CA LEU A 813 22.37 25.43 25.84
C LEU A 813 22.66 26.15 24.51
N VAL A 814 23.62 25.66 23.72
CA VAL A 814 23.87 26.14 22.34
C VAL A 814 22.64 25.94 21.46
N CYS A 815 22.04 24.75 21.43
CA CYS A 815 20.80 24.48 20.70
C CYS A 815 19.64 25.39 21.15
N TYR A 816 19.53 25.66 22.45
CA TYR A 816 18.49 26.54 23.01
C TYR A 816 18.68 28.02 22.63
N CYS A 817 19.94 28.51 22.63
CA CYS A 817 20.28 29.87 22.22
C CYS A 817 20.11 30.09 20.71
N LEU A 818 20.44 29.09 19.88
CA LEU A 818 20.23 29.13 18.43
C LEU A 818 18.75 29.03 18.01
N ARG A 819 17.83 28.77 18.96
CA ARG A 819 16.41 28.44 18.69
C ARG A 819 16.24 27.18 17.82
N ILE A 820 17.21 26.27 17.87
CA ILE A 820 17.01 24.88 17.41
C ILE A 820 15.98 24.26 18.35
N SER A 821 16.33 24.21 19.65
CA SER A 821 15.43 23.83 20.74
C SER A 821 14.77 25.05 21.39
N ASP A 822 13.53 24.89 21.86
CA ASP A 822 12.84 25.81 22.78
C ASP A 822 12.76 25.28 24.23
N VAL A 823 13.31 24.09 24.50
CA VAL A 823 13.48 23.56 25.86
C VAL A 823 14.76 24.11 26.47
N CYS A 824 14.66 24.76 27.63
CA CYS A 824 15.81 25.24 28.40
C CYS A 824 16.44 24.08 29.19
N PRO A 825 17.68 23.64 28.89
CA PRO A 825 18.28 22.49 29.57
C PRO A 825 18.49 22.75 31.08
N ILE A 826 18.79 23.99 31.45
CA ILE A 826 19.07 24.40 32.83
C ILE A 826 17.81 24.34 33.72
N ARG A 827 16.61 24.53 33.16
CA ARG A 827 15.34 24.42 33.90
C ARG A 827 14.99 22.97 34.23
N PHE A 828 15.51 22.01 33.47
CA PHE A 828 15.15 20.59 33.56
C PHE A 828 16.35 19.67 33.88
N ASP A 829 17.46 20.26 34.34
CA ASP A 829 18.73 19.58 34.69
C ASP A 829 19.24 18.62 33.59
N LEU A 830 19.16 19.07 32.33
CA LEU A 830 19.58 18.27 31.16
C LEU A 830 21.09 18.37 30.95
N TYR A 831 21.72 17.20 30.78
CA TYR A 831 23.18 17.07 30.80
C TYR A 831 23.80 17.03 29.39
N PHE A 832 24.46 18.12 28.99
CA PHE A 832 25.05 18.28 27.65
C PHE A 832 25.90 17.09 27.15
N ARG A 833 26.69 16.42 28.01
CA ARG A 833 27.52 15.29 27.56
C ARG A 833 26.73 14.02 27.20
N ARG A 834 25.40 14.02 27.38
CA ARG A 834 24.48 13.03 26.80
C ARG A 834 24.21 13.27 25.31
N PHE A 835 24.33 14.52 24.86
CA PHE A 835 24.26 14.92 23.46
C PHE A 835 25.63 14.78 22.79
N LEU A 836 26.66 15.43 23.34
CA LEU A 836 27.99 15.49 22.76
C LEU A 836 29.06 15.06 23.77
N ASN A 837 29.64 13.88 23.59
CA ASN A 837 30.77 13.41 24.40
C ASN A 837 31.96 13.02 23.53
N LYS A 838 33.15 13.53 23.88
CA LYS A 838 34.41 13.31 23.15
C LYS A 838 34.72 11.82 22.95
N ASP A 839 34.50 10.99 23.97
CA ASP A 839 34.75 9.54 23.91
C ASP A 839 33.90 8.82 22.86
N ARG A 840 32.70 9.36 22.53
CA ARG A 840 31.85 8.83 21.45
C ARG A 840 32.25 9.36 20.08
N MET A 841 32.77 10.59 20.00
CA MET A 841 33.23 11.17 18.73
C MET A 841 34.54 10.52 18.26
N ALA A 842 35.34 9.97 19.18
CA ALA A 842 36.47 9.09 18.88
C ALA A 842 36.07 7.78 18.17
N LEU A 843 34.78 7.42 18.20
CA LEU A 843 34.18 6.32 17.43
C LEU A 843 33.42 6.82 16.18
N HIS A 844 33.71 8.06 15.74
CA HIS A 844 33.12 8.75 14.58
C HIS A 844 31.58 8.92 14.56
N LYS A 845 30.89 8.54 15.63
CA LYS A 845 29.43 8.62 15.71
C LYS A 845 28.93 10.06 15.81
N LEU A 846 27.94 10.42 14.99
CA LEU A 846 27.31 11.74 14.98
C LEU A 846 26.35 12.00 16.16
N PRO A 847 26.11 13.28 16.52
CA PRO A 847 25.08 13.69 17.46
C PRO A 847 23.76 14.00 16.73
N ASP A 848 22.76 13.10 16.81
CA ASP A 848 21.48 13.29 16.10
C ASP A 848 20.72 14.55 16.57
N ILE A 849 20.45 15.49 15.66
CA ILE A 849 19.49 16.58 15.84
C ILE A 849 18.18 16.24 15.11
N ASP A 850 17.30 15.53 15.82
CA ASP A 850 15.95 15.16 15.36
C ASP A 850 15.01 16.36 15.34
N MET A 851 14.32 16.61 14.21
CA MET A 851 13.39 17.75 14.07
C MET A 851 12.02 17.33 13.54
N ASP A 852 10.98 17.48 14.38
CA ASP A 852 9.57 17.34 14.01
C ASP A 852 9.08 18.57 13.23
N PHE A 853 8.34 18.32 12.16
CA PHE A 853 7.58 19.32 11.41
C PHE A 853 6.08 18.93 11.32
N PRO A 854 5.18 19.90 11.06
CA PRO A 854 3.79 19.61 10.70
C PRO A 854 3.72 18.53 9.62
N HIS A 855 2.99 17.44 9.88
CA HIS A 855 3.03 16.24 9.04
C HIS A 855 2.69 16.47 7.55
N ASP A 856 1.99 17.56 7.26
CA ASP A 856 1.53 18.02 5.95
C ASP A 856 2.46 19.05 5.27
N ARG A 857 3.38 19.68 6.02
CA ARG A 857 4.47 20.55 5.50
C ARG A 857 5.84 19.84 5.45
N LYS A 858 5.95 18.61 5.98
CA LYS A 858 7.21 17.83 6.07
C LYS A 858 7.91 17.62 4.71
N ASP A 859 7.16 17.45 3.63
CA ASP A 859 7.72 17.31 2.29
C ASP A 859 8.24 18.66 1.77
N ASP A 860 7.58 19.78 2.11
CA ASP A 860 8.02 21.14 1.74
C ASP A 860 9.39 21.49 2.36
N VAL A 861 9.73 20.94 3.53
CA VAL A 861 11.06 21.07 4.15
C VAL A 861 12.12 20.28 3.38
N ILE A 862 11.75 19.11 2.84
CA ILE A 862 12.63 18.36 1.92
C ILE A 862 12.81 19.15 0.62
N ASP A 863 11.75 19.74 0.07
CA ASP A 863 11.82 20.59 -1.12
C ASP A 863 12.63 21.88 -0.87
N LEU A 864 12.65 22.42 0.36
CA LEU A 864 13.58 23.49 0.77
C LEU A 864 15.04 23.03 0.73
N ILE A 865 15.36 21.87 1.31
CA ILE A 865 16.71 21.30 1.30
C ILE A 865 17.20 21.08 -0.15
N PHE A 866 16.37 20.46 -1.00
CA PHE A 866 16.71 20.24 -2.41
C PHE A 866 16.83 21.56 -3.20
N ARG A 867 16.04 22.59 -2.89
CA ARG A 867 16.21 23.95 -3.46
C ARG A 867 17.54 24.60 -3.03
N LYS A 868 17.98 24.39 -1.79
CA LYS A 868 19.15 25.07 -1.19
C LYS A 868 20.49 24.43 -1.56
N TYR A 869 20.57 23.10 -1.49
CA TYR A 869 21.82 22.35 -1.73
C TYR A 869 21.89 21.68 -3.12
N GLY A 870 20.74 21.47 -3.78
CA GLY A 870 20.65 20.88 -5.11
C GLY A 870 20.83 19.35 -5.15
N GLU A 871 20.20 18.69 -6.14
CA GLU A 871 20.21 17.22 -6.31
C GLU A 871 21.61 16.59 -6.44
N LYS A 872 22.66 17.38 -6.70
CA LYS A 872 24.05 16.89 -6.74
C LYS A 872 24.63 16.63 -5.35
N TYR A 873 24.24 17.39 -4.33
CA TYR A 873 24.86 17.41 -3.00
C TYR A 873 23.92 16.94 -1.87
N CYS A 874 22.67 16.58 -2.20
CA CYS A 874 21.73 16.00 -1.25
C CYS A 874 20.89 14.87 -1.87
N ALA A 875 20.49 13.91 -1.03
CA ALA A 875 19.63 12.79 -1.38
C ALA A 875 18.80 12.34 -0.16
N VAL A 876 17.73 11.59 -0.38
CA VAL A 876 17.04 10.88 0.72
C VAL A 876 17.81 9.60 1.05
N VAL A 877 17.91 9.22 2.32
CA VAL A 877 18.51 7.93 2.72
C VAL A 877 17.72 6.77 2.11
N GLY A 878 18.43 5.72 1.67
CA GLY A 878 17.86 4.49 1.16
C GLY A 878 17.26 3.58 2.24
N GLY A 879 17.30 2.28 2.00
CA GLY A 879 16.74 1.28 2.90
C GLY A 879 15.92 0.21 2.19
N PHE A 880 15.54 -0.82 2.95
CA PHE A 880 14.95 -2.03 2.38
C PHE A 880 13.59 -2.34 3.01
N SER A 881 12.68 -2.87 2.19
CA SER A 881 11.50 -3.57 2.72
C SER A 881 11.90 -5.02 2.98
N THR A 882 12.19 -5.35 4.23
CA THR A 882 12.51 -6.73 4.63
C THR A 882 11.25 -7.58 4.76
N TYR A 883 11.34 -8.86 4.41
CA TYR A 883 10.32 -9.84 4.72
C TYR A 883 10.20 -10.07 6.23
N LYS A 884 8.97 -10.37 6.66
CA LYS A 884 8.52 -10.74 8.02
C LYS A 884 7.41 -11.77 7.89
N SER A 885 7.05 -12.48 8.97
CA SER A 885 6.16 -13.66 8.96
C SER A 885 4.98 -13.61 7.97
N ARG A 886 4.09 -12.63 8.14
CA ARG A 886 2.89 -12.40 7.30
C ARG A 886 3.21 -12.21 5.82
N GLY A 887 4.32 -11.52 5.51
CA GLY A 887 4.74 -11.23 4.14
C GLY A 887 5.42 -12.41 3.45
N ALA A 888 6.26 -13.14 4.17
CA ALA A 888 6.98 -14.31 3.66
C ALA A 888 6.00 -15.46 3.36
N MET A 889 5.22 -15.87 4.37
CA MET A 889 4.12 -16.84 4.22
C MET A 889 3.17 -16.41 3.10
N GLY A 890 2.83 -15.11 3.07
CA GLY A 890 1.88 -14.57 2.13
C GLY A 890 2.34 -14.52 0.67
N ASP A 891 3.64 -14.57 0.36
CA ASP A 891 4.14 -14.70 -1.02
C ASP A 891 4.44 -16.16 -1.38
N VAL A 892 5.05 -16.94 -0.48
CA VAL A 892 5.32 -18.37 -0.70
C VAL A 892 4.02 -19.15 -0.94
N ALA A 893 2.95 -18.86 -0.19
CA ALA A 893 1.65 -19.49 -0.41
C ALA A 893 1.07 -19.20 -1.81
N LYS A 894 1.32 -18.01 -2.39
CA LYS A 894 0.91 -17.71 -3.79
C LYS A 894 1.69 -18.56 -4.79
N VAL A 895 2.98 -18.75 -4.55
CA VAL A 895 3.87 -19.60 -5.38
C VAL A 895 3.43 -21.07 -5.35
N LEU A 896 2.82 -21.52 -4.24
CA LEU A 896 2.17 -22.83 -4.13
C LEU A 896 0.70 -22.87 -4.60
N GLY A 897 0.15 -21.77 -5.14
CA GLY A 897 -1.18 -21.71 -5.73
C GLY A 897 -2.34 -21.34 -4.80
N VAL A 898 -2.07 -20.91 -3.56
CA VAL A 898 -3.10 -20.47 -2.60
C VAL A 898 -3.65 -19.10 -2.98
N SER A 899 -4.97 -18.91 -2.86
CA SER A 899 -5.63 -17.63 -3.18
C SER A 899 -5.28 -16.50 -2.19
N GLU A 900 -5.34 -15.24 -2.65
CA GLU A 900 -5.16 -14.04 -1.79
C GLU A 900 -6.14 -14.04 -0.61
N TYR A 901 -7.36 -14.56 -0.80
CA TYR A 901 -8.40 -14.63 0.23
C TYR A 901 -8.03 -15.59 1.37
N GLN A 902 -7.65 -16.82 1.05
CA GLN A 902 -7.19 -17.82 2.02
C GLN A 902 -5.95 -17.32 2.77
N ILE A 903 -4.96 -16.79 2.05
CA ILE A 903 -3.74 -16.20 2.63
C ILE A 903 -4.06 -15.08 3.62
N ARG A 904 -4.98 -14.18 3.26
CA ARG A 904 -5.37 -13.06 4.11
C ARG A 904 -6.06 -13.53 5.40
N ARG A 905 -6.97 -14.50 5.30
CA ARG A 905 -7.68 -15.09 6.46
C ARG A 905 -6.72 -15.70 7.49
N LEU A 906 -5.58 -16.25 7.05
CA LEU A 906 -4.51 -16.71 7.93
C LEU A 906 -3.68 -15.53 8.48
N THR A 907 -3.11 -14.73 7.58
CA THR A 907 -2.05 -13.75 7.92
C THR A 907 -2.54 -12.54 8.71
N GLU A 908 -3.82 -12.21 8.69
CA GLU A 908 -4.37 -11.15 9.58
C GLU A 908 -4.33 -11.56 11.07
N ARG A 909 -4.37 -12.86 11.37
CA ARG A 909 -4.37 -13.44 12.73
C ARG A 909 -2.97 -13.79 13.28
N PHE A 910 -1.95 -13.80 12.43
CA PHE A 910 -0.56 -14.06 12.84
C PHE A 910 -0.04 -12.92 13.75
N PRO A 911 0.64 -13.19 14.88
CA PRO A 911 1.30 -12.16 15.67
C PRO A 911 2.44 -11.47 14.88
N TYR A 912 2.90 -10.32 15.39
CA TYR A 912 4.07 -9.62 14.87
C TYR A 912 5.34 -10.36 15.30
N ALA A 913 5.93 -11.13 14.39
CA ALA A 913 7.11 -11.97 14.62
C ALA A 913 7.99 -12.07 13.36
N GLY A 914 9.20 -12.62 13.54
CA GLY A 914 9.99 -13.15 12.43
C GLY A 914 9.27 -14.31 11.74
N ALA A 915 9.59 -14.55 10.45
CA ALA A 915 9.13 -15.75 9.75
C ALA A 915 9.73 -17.05 10.32
N ARG A 916 10.96 -17.05 10.85
CA ARG A 916 11.57 -18.23 11.51
C ARG A 916 10.82 -18.63 12.78
N ASP A 917 10.51 -17.65 13.63
CA ASP A 917 9.81 -17.90 14.89
C ASP A 917 8.32 -18.17 14.72
N MET A 918 7.76 -17.93 13.52
CA MET A 918 6.32 -17.90 13.27
C MET A 918 5.62 -19.22 13.64
N SER A 919 6.26 -20.37 13.41
CA SER A 919 5.77 -21.69 13.82
C SER A 919 5.60 -21.80 15.34
N THR A 920 6.58 -21.29 16.10
CA THR A 920 6.59 -21.28 17.57
C THR A 920 5.65 -20.23 18.16
N PHE A 921 5.46 -19.09 17.49
CA PHE A 921 4.47 -18.09 17.92
C PHE A 921 3.04 -18.49 17.56
N ALA A 922 2.81 -19.22 16.46
CA ALA A 922 1.49 -19.74 16.09
C ALA A 922 0.97 -20.76 17.11
N SER A 923 1.81 -21.71 17.55
CA SER A 923 1.40 -22.73 18.53
C SER A 923 1.10 -22.16 19.92
N LYS A 924 1.81 -21.08 20.30
CA LYS A 924 1.62 -20.38 21.58
C LYS A 924 0.45 -19.38 21.59
N ASN A 925 0.06 -18.83 20.44
CA ASN A 925 -1.04 -17.86 20.36
C ASN A 925 -2.40 -18.56 20.20
N GLN A 926 -3.31 -18.35 21.15
CA GLN A 926 -4.66 -18.91 21.10
C GLN A 926 -5.44 -18.47 19.84
N GLU A 927 -5.18 -17.27 19.32
CA GLU A 927 -5.79 -16.78 18.06
C GLU A 927 -5.28 -17.50 16.80
N CYS A 928 -4.33 -18.44 16.91
CA CYS A 928 -3.76 -19.19 15.80
C CYS A 928 -4.04 -20.71 15.85
N GLN A 929 -4.73 -21.23 16.88
CA GLN A 929 -4.86 -22.68 17.11
C GLN A 929 -5.81 -23.40 16.14
N ASP A 930 -6.85 -22.73 15.64
CA ASP A 930 -7.81 -23.24 14.64
C ASP A 930 -7.36 -22.98 13.19
N LEU A 931 -6.12 -22.53 12.98
CA LEU A 931 -5.58 -22.30 11.64
C LEU A 931 -5.03 -23.62 11.06
N PRO A 932 -5.30 -23.95 9.78
CA PRO A 932 -4.86 -25.19 9.12
C PRO A 932 -3.34 -25.21 8.79
N LEU A 933 -2.49 -24.75 9.70
CA LEU A 933 -1.03 -24.61 9.49
C LEU A 933 -0.28 -25.95 9.42
N GLN A 934 -0.95 -27.05 9.77
CA GLN A 934 -0.42 -28.42 9.60
C GLN A 934 -0.95 -29.12 8.34
N GLU A 935 -1.91 -28.51 7.63
CA GLU A 935 -2.45 -29.02 6.37
C GLU A 935 -1.63 -28.53 5.18
N GLU A 936 -1.60 -29.29 4.09
CA GLU A 936 -0.99 -28.81 2.85
C GLU A 936 -1.97 -27.94 2.04
N PRO A 937 -1.49 -26.89 1.35
CA PRO A 937 -0.09 -26.48 1.18
C PRO A 937 0.46 -25.55 2.28
N TYR A 938 -0.31 -25.26 3.34
CA TYR A 938 0.05 -24.26 4.35
C TYR A 938 1.26 -24.67 5.20
N ARG A 939 1.38 -25.96 5.55
CA ARG A 939 2.54 -26.50 6.27
C ARG A 939 3.83 -26.34 5.48
N THR A 940 3.80 -26.71 4.19
CA THR A 940 4.91 -26.49 3.26
C THR A 940 5.21 -25.00 3.08
N ALA A 941 4.17 -24.16 2.90
CA ALA A 941 4.34 -22.71 2.76
C ALA A 941 4.99 -22.05 3.99
N LEU A 942 4.63 -22.48 5.20
CA LEU A 942 5.16 -21.96 6.45
C LEU A 942 6.65 -22.29 6.59
N LYS A 943 7.03 -23.56 6.38
CA LYS A 943 8.43 -23.99 6.43
C LYS A 943 9.28 -23.32 5.34
N MET A 944 8.75 -23.20 4.12
CA MET A 944 9.44 -22.53 3.00
C MET A 944 9.53 -21.00 3.19
N ALA A 945 8.76 -20.40 4.11
CA ALA A 945 8.86 -18.97 4.43
C ALA A 945 9.97 -18.63 5.43
N GLU A 946 10.54 -19.60 6.14
CA GLU A 946 11.53 -19.39 7.22
C GLU A 946 12.85 -18.79 6.69
N PHE A 947 13.31 -19.19 5.50
CA PHE A 947 14.55 -18.65 4.91
C PHE A 947 14.41 -17.18 4.47
N LEU A 948 13.18 -16.73 4.21
CA LEU A 948 12.88 -15.34 3.84
C LEU A 948 12.84 -14.40 5.05
N ASP A 949 13.11 -14.83 6.27
CA ASP A 949 13.04 -13.91 7.42
C ASP A 949 14.13 -12.84 7.37
N GLY A 950 13.73 -11.57 7.50
CA GLY A 950 14.63 -10.41 7.33
C GLY A 950 15.05 -10.14 5.89
N PHE A 951 14.75 -11.03 4.94
CA PHE A 951 15.28 -11.01 3.58
C PHE A 951 14.83 -9.76 2.79
N PRO A 952 15.73 -9.06 2.07
CA PRO A 952 15.40 -7.83 1.36
C PRO A 952 14.51 -8.08 0.13
N ARG A 953 13.33 -7.45 0.09
CA ARG A 953 12.30 -7.67 -0.95
C ARG A 953 12.31 -6.62 -2.07
N TYR A 954 12.57 -5.36 -1.73
CA TYR A 954 12.74 -4.23 -2.65
C TYR A 954 13.34 -3.02 -1.92
N PRO A 955 13.98 -2.07 -2.63
CA PRO A 955 14.51 -0.84 -2.05
C PRO A 955 13.39 0.19 -1.84
N LYS A 956 13.57 1.05 -0.84
CA LYS A 956 12.64 2.14 -0.46
C LYS A 956 13.46 3.37 -0.03
N MET A 957 12.82 4.53 -0.06
CA MET A 957 13.34 5.72 0.64
C MET A 957 13.07 5.61 2.15
N HIS A 958 13.96 6.16 2.98
CA HIS A 958 13.70 6.43 4.39
C HIS A 958 12.56 7.48 4.50
N PRO A 959 11.64 7.37 5.46
CA PRO A 959 10.52 8.32 5.58
C PRO A 959 10.94 9.71 6.05
N CYS A 960 12.09 9.83 6.73
CA CYS A 960 12.51 11.05 7.44
C CYS A 960 13.91 11.52 7.04
N GLY A 961 14.84 10.59 6.80
CA GLY A 961 16.27 10.88 6.70
C GLY A 961 16.69 11.44 5.35
N VAL A 962 17.27 12.63 5.36
CA VAL A 962 17.94 13.27 4.21
C VAL A 962 19.44 13.33 4.51
N VAL A 963 20.28 13.09 3.51
CA VAL A 963 21.73 13.27 3.61
C VAL A 963 22.19 14.50 2.83
N LEU A 964 23.17 15.18 3.38
CA LEU A 964 23.92 16.27 2.74
C LEU A 964 25.40 15.86 2.64
N SER A 965 26.11 16.35 1.63
CA SER A 965 27.56 16.19 1.52
C SER A 965 28.23 17.42 0.91
N ARG A 966 29.51 17.56 1.24
CA ARG A 966 30.48 18.46 0.56
C ARG A 966 30.84 17.97 -0.84
N GLN A 967 30.87 16.65 -1.04
CA GLN A 967 31.19 16.00 -2.32
C GLN A 967 29.90 15.69 -3.09
N ALA A 968 29.97 15.39 -4.39
CA ALA A 968 28.78 14.95 -5.11
C ALA A 968 28.27 13.64 -4.49
N MET A 969 26.95 13.43 -4.45
CA MET A 969 26.37 12.15 -4.01
C MET A 969 27.01 10.98 -4.77
N GLN A 970 27.22 11.15 -6.08
CA GLN A 970 27.81 10.16 -6.98
C GLN A 970 29.32 9.93 -6.78
N ASP A 971 30.01 10.75 -5.98
CA ASP A 971 31.39 10.47 -5.57
C ASP A 971 31.46 9.42 -4.43
N LEU A 972 30.34 9.23 -3.72
CA LEU A 972 30.24 8.45 -2.47
C LEU A 972 29.25 7.27 -2.58
N THR A 973 28.13 7.43 -3.26
CA THR A 973 27.07 6.40 -3.42
C THR A 973 26.29 6.59 -4.74
N PRO A 974 25.87 5.52 -5.42
CA PRO A 974 24.84 5.64 -6.45
C PRO A 974 23.49 6.00 -5.84
N THR A 975 22.62 6.60 -6.67
CA THR A 975 21.28 7.05 -6.27
C THR A 975 20.20 6.55 -7.24
N PHE A 976 19.13 5.95 -6.71
CA PHE A 976 17.92 5.64 -7.47
C PHE A 976 16.87 6.73 -7.27
N THR A 977 15.86 6.77 -8.14
CA THR A 977 14.73 7.72 -7.99
C THR A 977 13.56 7.03 -7.32
N ALA A 978 13.25 7.41 -6.07
CA ALA A 978 12.09 6.88 -5.35
C ALA A 978 10.75 7.37 -5.96
N HIS A 979 9.63 6.77 -5.55
CA HIS A 979 8.29 7.17 -6.04
C HIS A 979 7.92 8.63 -5.68
N LYS A 980 8.55 9.25 -4.67
CA LYS A 980 8.43 10.70 -4.42
C LYS A 980 9.29 11.58 -5.35
N GLY A 981 10.01 11.00 -6.32
CA GLY A 981 10.81 11.71 -7.32
C GLY A 981 12.18 12.19 -6.85
N TYR A 982 12.42 12.24 -5.54
CA TYR A 982 13.73 12.57 -4.99
C TYR A 982 14.80 11.54 -5.38
N PRO A 983 16.05 11.98 -5.61
CA PRO A 983 17.24 11.14 -5.49
C PRO A 983 17.24 10.42 -4.14
N THR A 984 17.60 9.14 -4.13
CA THR A 984 17.62 8.29 -2.93
C THR A 984 18.85 7.40 -2.97
N THR A 985 19.65 7.37 -1.91
CA THR A 985 20.91 6.61 -1.87
C THR A 985 20.66 5.11 -2.02
N HIS A 986 21.61 4.38 -2.62
CA HIS A 986 21.57 2.92 -2.61
C HIS A 986 21.87 2.38 -1.20
N PHE A 987 22.76 3.03 -0.47
CA PHE A 987 23.04 2.72 0.93
C PHE A 987 21.85 3.07 1.84
N ASP A 988 21.61 2.26 2.86
CA ASP A 988 20.65 2.52 3.93
C ASP A 988 21.32 3.30 5.08
N MET A 989 20.66 3.44 6.22
CA MET A 989 21.13 4.33 7.29
C MET A 989 22.54 3.97 7.80
N ASP A 990 22.81 2.68 8.02
CA ASP A 990 24.05 2.22 8.63
C ASP A 990 25.21 2.30 7.62
N ALA A 991 24.96 1.94 6.36
CA ALA A 991 25.91 2.10 5.27
C ALA A 991 26.15 3.57 4.88
N VAL A 992 25.18 4.47 5.10
CA VAL A 992 25.33 5.93 4.98
C VAL A 992 26.22 6.49 6.09
N GLU A 993 26.00 6.10 7.35
CA GLU A 993 26.82 6.54 8.49
C GLU A 993 28.28 6.08 8.32
N ALA A 994 28.51 4.84 7.85
CA ALA A 994 29.85 4.31 7.58
C ALA A 994 30.62 5.05 6.46
N VAL A 995 29.94 5.56 5.44
CA VAL A 995 30.54 6.37 4.35
C VAL A 995 30.74 7.84 4.76
N GLY A 996 30.46 8.18 6.02
CA GLY A 996 30.63 9.54 6.55
C GLY A 996 29.60 10.55 6.03
N LEU A 997 28.48 10.09 5.46
CA LEU A 997 27.41 10.97 4.98
C LEU A 997 26.55 11.47 6.15
N VAL A 998 26.44 12.79 6.29
CA VAL A 998 25.73 13.41 7.41
C VAL A 998 24.22 13.37 7.19
N LYS A 999 23.52 12.64 8.06
CA LYS A 999 22.06 12.47 8.07
C LYS A 999 21.37 13.60 8.88
N MET A 1000 20.25 14.10 8.36
CA MET A 1000 19.27 14.93 9.06
C MET A 1000 17.90 14.24 9.01
N ASP A 1001 17.29 13.95 10.16
CA ASP A 1001 15.96 13.30 10.21
C ASP A 1001 14.83 14.35 10.28
N ILE A 1002 14.17 14.53 9.14
CA ILE A 1002 13.05 15.46 8.92
C ILE A 1002 11.73 14.73 9.23
N LEU A 1003 11.35 14.74 10.50
CA LEU A 1003 10.25 13.97 11.10
C LEU A 1003 8.88 14.62 10.90
N ALA A 1004 7.82 13.82 10.97
CA ALA A 1004 6.43 14.25 10.81
C ALA A 1004 5.63 14.13 12.12
N GLN A 1005 4.99 15.22 12.55
CA GLN A 1005 4.18 15.26 13.76
C GLN A 1005 2.81 15.91 13.46
N GLY A 1006 1.72 15.21 13.79
CA GLY A 1006 0.36 15.65 13.43
C GLY A 1006 -0.22 16.74 14.33
N GLY A 1007 0.18 16.75 15.61
CA GLY A 1007 -0.18 17.79 16.58
C GLY A 1007 0.39 19.17 16.23
N LEU A 1008 1.57 19.25 15.59
CA LEU A 1008 2.11 20.49 15.04
C LEU A 1008 1.18 21.11 13.98
N SER A 1009 0.58 20.29 13.11
CA SER A 1009 -0.45 20.75 12.17
C SER A 1009 -1.70 21.23 12.92
N VAL A 1010 -2.18 20.47 13.93
CA VAL A 1010 -3.34 20.86 14.75
C VAL A 1010 -3.11 22.19 15.48
N MET A 1011 -1.92 22.41 16.05
CA MET A 1011 -1.59 23.67 16.75
C MET A 1011 -1.53 24.86 15.77
N ARG A 1012 -1.01 24.67 14.55
CA ARG A 1012 -1.06 25.67 13.48
C ARG A 1012 -2.50 26.00 13.09
N ASP A 1013 -3.33 24.99 12.88
CA ASP A 1013 -4.71 25.15 12.40
C ASP A 1013 -5.61 25.80 13.48
N VAL A 1014 -5.40 25.45 14.75
CA VAL A 1014 -6.03 26.13 15.90
C VAL A 1014 -5.56 27.58 16.04
N LYS A 1015 -4.26 27.86 15.86
CA LYS A 1015 -3.70 29.23 15.86
C LYS A 1015 -4.30 30.09 14.73
N ALA A 1016 -4.53 29.52 13.55
CA ALA A 1016 -5.20 30.19 12.44
C ALA A 1016 -6.69 30.47 12.74
N MET A 1017 -7.45 29.45 13.17
CA MET A 1017 -8.86 29.59 13.55
C MET A 1017 -9.07 30.61 14.69
N LEU A 1018 -8.12 30.71 15.63
CA LEU A 1018 -8.18 31.72 16.68
C LEU A 1018 -7.85 33.12 16.15
N HIS A 1019 -6.88 33.25 15.23
CA HIS A 1019 -6.58 34.51 14.56
C HIS A 1019 -7.80 35.07 13.78
N GLU A 1020 -8.53 34.22 13.06
CA GLU A 1020 -9.80 34.56 12.38
C GLU A 1020 -10.88 35.07 13.35
N ARG A 1021 -10.84 34.65 14.62
CA ARG A 1021 -11.73 35.12 15.71
C ARG A 1021 -11.18 36.36 16.44
N GLY A 1022 -10.18 37.03 15.87
CA GLY A 1022 -9.52 38.17 16.49
C GLY A 1022 -8.60 37.82 17.66
N MET A 1023 -8.20 36.55 17.84
CA MET A 1023 -7.30 36.12 18.93
C MET A 1023 -5.89 35.80 18.39
N ARG A 1024 -4.94 36.72 18.58
CA ARG A 1024 -3.55 36.53 18.15
C ARG A 1024 -2.76 35.79 19.23
N MET A 1025 -2.14 34.66 18.87
CA MET A 1025 -1.32 33.84 19.77
C MET A 1025 0.17 33.86 19.39
N ASP A 1026 1.01 33.90 20.42
CA ASP A 1026 2.45 33.69 20.40
C ASP A 1026 2.74 32.36 21.15
N LEU A 1027 3.20 31.34 20.41
CA LEU A 1027 3.47 30.02 20.98
C LEU A 1027 4.86 29.97 21.63
N ASP A 1028 5.88 30.57 21.01
CA ASP A 1028 7.25 30.71 21.52
C ASP A 1028 7.28 31.36 22.93
N ARG A 1029 6.30 32.22 23.25
CA ARG A 1029 6.11 32.85 24.58
C ARG A 1029 4.91 32.33 25.39
N CYS A 1030 4.11 31.43 24.84
CA CYS A 1030 2.81 30.98 25.37
C CYS A 1030 1.85 32.13 25.78
N LYS A 1031 1.79 33.22 25.00
CA LYS A 1031 0.95 34.40 25.27
C LYS A 1031 -0.11 34.62 24.18
N TRP A 1032 -1.20 35.28 24.51
CA TRP A 1032 -2.28 35.61 23.56
C TRP A 1032 -2.92 36.97 23.87
N ARG A 1033 -3.54 37.59 22.86
CA ARG A 1033 -4.37 38.80 23.02
C ARG A 1033 -5.60 38.76 22.12
N VAL A 1034 -6.66 39.46 22.52
CA VAL A 1034 -7.75 39.83 21.62
C VAL A 1034 -7.32 41.06 20.80
N MET A 1035 -7.77 41.13 19.56
CA MET A 1035 -7.69 42.29 18.67
C MET A 1035 -9.05 42.99 18.73
N GLN A 1036 -9.08 44.17 19.34
CA GLN A 1036 -10.28 45.02 19.31
C GLN A 1036 -10.40 45.71 17.95
N THR A 1037 -11.63 45.95 17.51
CA THR A 1037 -11.92 46.61 16.24
C THR A 1037 -11.75 48.13 16.35
N GLY A 1038 -10.68 48.69 15.76
CA GLY A 1038 -10.63 50.13 15.45
C GLY A 1038 -9.30 50.85 15.66
N GLU A 1039 -8.35 50.30 16.42
CA GLU A 1039 -7.10 51.01 16.78
C GLU A 1039 -5.84 50.30 16.26
N GLU A 1040 -5.05 51.00 15.44
CA GLU A 1040 -3.73 50.53 14.96
C GLU A 1040 -2.59 50.88 15.95
N SER A 1041 -2.82 51.78 16.90
CA SER A 1041 -1.87 52.18 17.94
C SER A 1041 -1.76 51.12 19.03
N LEU A 1042 -0.67 50.33 19.01
CA LEU A 1042 -0.37 49.25 19.95
C LEU A 1042 -0.55 49.61 21.44
N PRO A 1043 -1.59 49.09 22.12
CA PRO A 1043 -1.60 49.00 23.58
C PRO A 1043 -0.77 47.78 24.00
N GLU A 1044 -0.15 47.86 25.18
CA GLU A 1044 0.88 46.92 25.66
C GLU A 1044 0.46 45.44 25.60
N MET A 1045 1.47 44.56 25.46
CA MET A 1045 1.25 43.14 25.73
C MET A 1045 0.86 42.98 27.21
N ILE A 1046 -0.35 42.49 27.49
CA ILE A 1046 -0.77 42.17 28.86
C ILE A 1046 0.24 41.22 29.49
N ALA A 1047 1.04 41.76 30.40
CA ALA A 1047 2.12 41.05 31.05
C ALA A 1047 1.56 40.20 32.18
N ALA A 1048 1.10 38.99 31.83
CA ALA A 1048 1.27 37.88 32.77
C ALA A 1048 2.76 37.84 33.19
N PRO A 1049 3.06 37.77 34.50
CA PRO A 1049 4.40 37.99 35.07
C PRO A 1049 5.39 36.87 34.69
N GLU A 1050 6.58 36.86 35.31
CA GLU A 1050 7.70 35.93 35.06
C GLU A 1050 7.44 34.45 35.43
N GLN A 1051 6.20 33.99 35.37
CA GLN A 1051 5.81 32.62 35.67
C GLN A 1051 6.17 31.67 34.52
N ASP A 1052 6.64 30.48 34.88
CA ASP A 1052 6.92 29.36 33.98
C ASP A 1052 5.64 29.04 33.15
N PRO A 1053 5.66 28.97 31.80
CA PRO A 1053 4.43 28.82 30.99
C PRO A 1053 3.60 27.57 31.30
N TRP A 1054 4.16 26.61 32.05
CA TRP A 1054 3.50 25.39 32.50
C TRP A 1054 2.68 25.54 33.79
N THR A 1055 2.31 26.75 34.23
CA THR A 1055 1.58 26.96 35.51
C THR A 1055 0.05 26.96 35.44
N ASP A 1056 -0.58 26.91 34.25
CA ASP A 1056 -2.05 27.06 34.15
C ASP A 1056 -2.82 25.96 34.92
N PRO A 1057 -3.54 26.30 36.00
CA PRO A 1057 -4.23 25.31 36.83
C PRO A 1057 -5.40 24.63 36.12
N LYS A 1058 -5.95 25.22 35.05
CA LYS A 1058 -7.02 24.61 34.24
C LYS A 1058 -6.47 23.48 33.38
N VAL A 1059 -5.27 23.64 32.82
CA VAL A 1059 -4.58 22.59 32.06
C VAL A 1059 -4.27 21.40 32.98
N TRP A 1060 -3.75 21.67 34.18
CA TRP A 1060 -3.48 20.62 35.16
C TRP A 1060 -4.74 19.94 35.70
N ALA A 1061 -5.81 20.69 35.97
CA ALA A 1061 -7.10 20.10 36.36
C ALA A 1061 -7.67 19.19 35.25
N MET A 1062 -7.53 19.57 33.98
CA MET A 1062 -7.92 18.73 32.84
C MET A 1062 -7.08 17.45 32.77
N ILE A 1063 -5.77 17.52 32.92
CA ILE A 1063 -4.86 16.35 32.86
C ILE A 1063 -5.12 15.41 34.05
N ALA A 1064 -5.13 15.92 35.28
CA ALA A 1064 -5.39 15.14 36.50
C ALA A 1064 -6.81 14.53 36.52
N GLY A 1065 -7.81 15.22 35.95
CA GLY A 1065 -9.17 14.70 35.78
C GLY A 1065 -9.28 13.57 34.74
N GLY A 1066 -8.24 13.29 33.96
CA GLY A 1066 -8.25 12.33 32.86
C GLY A 1066 -8.88 12.86 31.56
N GLY A 1067 -9.00 14.18 31.42
CA GLY A 1067 -9.54 14.86 30.24
C GLY A 1067 -8.59 14.95 29.04
N ALA A 1068 -7.36 14.45 29.15
CA ALA A 1068 -6.27 14.60 28.19
C ALA A 1068 -6.41 13.82 26.85
N ARG A 1069 -7.63 13.66 26.33
CA ARG A 1069 -7.87 13.09 25.00
C ARG A 1069 -7.38 14.07 23.92
N ALA A 1070 -6.74 13.55 22.87
CA ALA A 1070 -6.07 14.35 21.83
C ALA A 1070 -4.97 15.31 22.34
N VAL A 1071 -4.50 15.15 23.59
CA VAL A 1071 -3.29 15.82 24.07
C VAL A 1071 -2.09 14.95 23.71
N HIS A 1072 -1.15 15.51 22.93
CA HIS A 1072 -0.02 14.77 22.40
C HIS A 1072 0.84 14.12 23.52
N HIS A 1073 1.48 12.99 23.21
CA HIS A 1073 2.14 12.04 24.11
C HIS A 1073 1.28 11.39 25.21
N ILE A 1074 0.22 12.02 25.72
CA ILE A 1074 -0.49 11.55 26.93
C ILE A 1074 -1.93 11.06 26.73
N GLU A 1075 -2.45 11.07 25.51
CA GLU A 1075 -3.81 10.63 25.16
C GLU A 1075 -4.11 9.12 25.36
N SER A 1076 -3.09 8.27 25.48
CA SER A 1076 -3.31 6.82 25.56
C SER A 1076 -4.03 6.41 26.86
N PRO A 1077 -4.95 5.43 26.86
CA PRO A 1077 -5.71 5.06 28.06
C PRO A 1077 -4.84 4.70 29.27
N ALA A 1078 -3.66 4.11 29.03
CA ALA A 1078 -2.70 3.80 30.10
C ALA A 1078 -2.06 5.06 30.70
N MET A 1079 -1.75 6.08 29.88
CA MET A 1079 -1.17 7.34 30.35
C MET A 1079 -2.21 8.22 31.03
N VAL A 1080 -3.41 8.36 30.44
CA VAL A 1080 -4.55 9.07 31.05
C VAL A 1080 -4.88 8.47 32.43
N SER A 1081 -4.84 7.14 32.56
CA SER A 1081 -5.00 6.45 33.85
C SER A 1081 -3.89 6.80 34.84
N LEU A 1082 -2.61 6.75 34.43
CA LEU A 1082 -1.48 7.05 35.33
C LEU A 1082 -1.44 8.52 35.76
N CYS A 1083 -1.69 9.48 34.85
CA CYS A 1083 -1.82 10.90 35.20
C CYS A 1083 -2.90 11.15 36.24
N ARG A 1084 -4.06 10.48 36.09
CA ARG A 1084 -5.16 10.55 37.07
C ARG A 1084 -4.85 9.84 38.38
N MET A 1085 -4.19 8.67 38.34
CA MET A 1085 -3.74 7.95 39.54
C MET A 1085 -2.75 8.77 40.35
N CYS A 1086 -1.82 9.46 39.69
CA CYS A 1086 -0.85 10.33 40.34
C CYS A 1086 -1.45 11.68 40.79
N ASN A 1087 -2.54 12.16 40.15
CA ASN A 1087 -3.06 13.53 40.29
C ASN A 1087 -1.96 14.58 39.99
N VAL A 1088 -1.27 14.40 38.85
CA VAL A 1088 -0.16 15.27 38.40
C VAL A 1088 -0.62 16.71 38.15
N ARG A 1089 0.12 17.70 38.67
CA ARG A 1089 -0.22 19.13 38.56
C ARG A 1089 0.96 20.03 38.18
N GLU A 1090 2.04 19.43 37.71
CA GLU A 1090 3.29 20.11 37.39
C GLU A 1090 4.05 19.37 36.28
N ILE A 1091 4.81 20.12 35.49
CA ILE A 1091 5.50 19.61 34.29
C ILE A 1091 6.53 18.54 34.61
N ASP A 1092 7.29 18.71 35.69
CA ASP A 1092 8.36 17.81 36.11
C ASP A 1092 7.82 16.42 36.50
N GLY A 1093 6.66 16.38 37.17
CA GLY A 1093 5.93 15.14 37.45
C GLY A 1093 5.37 14.47 36.19
N LEU A 1094 4.92 15.26 35.19
CA LEU A 1094 4.44 14.72 33.92
C LEU A 1094 5.58 14.08 33.10
N VAL A 1095 6.77 14.69 33.08
CA VAL A 1095 7.98 14.15 32.44
C VAL A 1095 8.39 12.80 33.07
N ALA A 1096 8.31 12.69 34.39
CA ALA A 1096 8.53 11.43 35.10
C ALA A 1096 7.48 10.35 34.71
N ILE A 1097 6.19 10.72 34.69
CA ILE A 1097 5.08 9.81 34.31
C ILE A 1097 5.23 9.28 32.88
N VAL A 1098 5.56 10.13 31.92
CA VAL A 1098 5.80 9.75 30.51
C VAL A 1098 7.00 8.80 30.38
N SER A 1099 8.00 8.93 31.25
CA SER A 1099 9.15 8.04 31.29
C SER A 1099 8.84 6.63 31.83
N VAL A 1100 7.81 6.48 32.68
CA VAL A 1100 7.42 5.20 33.30
C VAL A 1100 6.63 4.28 32.36
N ILE A 1101 5.80 4.81 31.46
CA ILE A 1101 5.01 3.97 30.52
C ILE A 1101 5.82 3.64 29.26
N ARG A 1102 6.80 2.75 29.42
CA ARG A 1102 7.56 2.12 28.34
C ARG A 1102 7.53 0.60 28.50
N PRO A 1103 7.64 -0.21 27.42
CA PRO A 1103 7.82 -1.66 27.54
C PRO A 1103 8.94 -2.00 28.53
N GLY A 1104 8.74 -3.02 29.38
CA GLY A 1104 9.65 -3.34 30.49
C GLY A 1104 9.42 -2.49 31.75
N ALA A 1105 9.52 -1.16 31.65
CA ALA A 1105 9.24 -0.26 32.80
C ALA A 1105 7.77 -0.32 33.25
N ALA A 1106 6.87 -0.59 32.30
CA ALA A 1106 5.43 -0.70 32.51
C ALA A 1106 4.97 -2.03 33.15
N ASN A 1107 5.85 -3.02 33.29
CA ASN A 1107 5.53 -4.34 33.84
C ASN A 1107 5.67 -4.38 35.37
N GLU A 1108 4.95 -5.32 35.99
CA GLU A 1108 5.07 -5.79 37.38
C GLU A 1108 5.27 -4.70 38.45
N GLN A 1109 4.14 -4.19 38.96
CA GLN A 1109 4.01 -3.28 40.10
C GLN A 1109 4.74 -1.93 40.04
N LYS A 1110 5.73 -1.70 39.16
CA LYS A 1110 6.52 -0.46 39.10
C LYS A 1110 5.66 0.80 38.96
N LYS A 1111 4.57 0.73 38.20
CA LYS A 1111 3.54 1.80 38.12
C LYS A 1111 2.87 2.10 39.46
N LEU A 1112 2.52 1.08 40.23
CA LEU A 1112 1.88 1.21 41.55
C LEU A 1112 2.86 1.75 42.59
N HIS A 1113 4.10 1.26 42.60
CA HIS A 1113 5.17 1.75 43.47
C HIS A 1113 5.56 3.21 43.16
N PHE A 1114 5.62 3.58 41.87
CA PHE A 1114 5.79 4.96 41.44
C PHE A 1114 4.63 5.85 41.91
N THR A 1115 3.38 5.43 41.66
CA THR A 1115 2.17 6.17 42.06
C THR A 1115 2.17 6.45 43.56
N ARG A 1116 2.39 5.41 44.38
CA ARG A 1116 2.45 5.51 45.85
C ARG A 1116 3.50 6.53 46.30
N ARG A 1117 4.75 6.36 45.87
CA ARG A 1117 5.87 7.26 46.20
C ARG A 1117 5.60 8.70 45.78
N TYR A 1118 5.03 8.91 44.58
CA TYR A 1118 4.67 10.24 44.07
C TYR A 1118 3.54 10.90 44.89
N GLN A 1119 2.53 10.11 45.30
CA GLN A 1119 1.46 10.56 46.22
C GLN A 1119 1.91 10.67 47.69
N LYS A 1120 3.14 10.26 48.02
CA LYS A 1120 3.68 10.15 49.40
C LYS A 1120 2.86 9.18 50.28
N LEU A 1121 2.44 8.07 49.69
CA LEU A 1121 1.71 6.93 50.28
C LEU A 1121 2.56 5.64 50.33
#